data_AF-A0ABD3X6S2-F1
#
_entry.id   AF-A0ABD3X6S2-F1
#
_cell.length_a   1.000
_cell.length_b   1.000
_cell.length_c   1.000
_cell.angle_alpha   90.00
_cell.angle_beta   90.00
_cell.angle_gamma   90.00
#
_symmetry.space_group_name_H-M   'P 1'
#
loop_
_entity.id
_entity.type
_entity.pdbx_description
1 polymer ?
#
loop_
_entity_poly.entity_id
_entity_poly.type
_entity_poly.pdbx_seq_one_letter_code
_entity_poly.pdbx_strand_id
1 'polypeptide(L)'
;MNFALNKSASQSSTLNYKDFQWTADKAVDGNTSGENPDASKTCSATNNYLGNHTWEVDIGFLIIVKTITVYTRNDTDDQHSGFKVFIGNTTRSWTGNQPFTEIQTTNTKYRFRSNDSLARFVSVIRENKEIMTICEVIVDGECPKGKFGDVCNETCGHCLYGNVSCNSSTGQCTEGCQNGWSGEKCKEECPKGTFGDACNETCGHCLYGNVSCNSTTGQCTEGCQNGWSGERCKEEIQQSPSPSENGIITIGVVVPVVMVIILVIIVLAILRVRRKLSGLCNVTPSLPNRVQMWFHRVIQKGESSDPTTQEMEDTILNEGNVYQNTEIKKQLMTQIIPVLAFWGHVTKMKANKEQFELEFQELSQGLTKAHEKALENPSKNRYQSIIPYDFNRVVLKRDSVNHSVYENDLDYINASHIKGFESRKSYIAAQGPITEAISDFWWMVWQERTECIVMLTNVSEMGQMKCIQYWPDKGEQRYGDVTVKFLGNESFADCIRRDLQIDVDGKSRKVTQFHYIAWPDKDVPDTAWSLVEFWKSVRKYYVNGKVPMTVHCSAGVGRTGTFIALDIIYDEACETGNVDVMKCVENLREQRVNMVQTVNQFIFLHDAVAESLGFGTMPVFNKQFPDVLRYLMEEDEMSGLTRLERQYNMLRQLNMEEEESNMPVYSNDDDVQSEIIWLPNLSGRDAYIAMKQVDDETLLATIRKRNVKWLIMVDSGRPEDVLVSIGVNDTRTIAGLDITCQKKEDLGVFERIQFSITSDERTKPQKLIMFLLKTWEESNEVPSDPYSVLSLFEDFSQHHPSPSELNPVLLYSRWELNRCSLIYILLNEKDRIRRDGEIHVLRTSAEMFGRSRALLPTFKLYDFMYKCLLADALQDFTYENTGLIMREIL
;
A
#
# COMPACT_ATOMS: atom_id res chain seq x y z
N MET A 1 38.63 -4.20 -13.15
CA MET A 1 39.74 -4.91 -12.45
C MET A 1 39.48 -6.40 -12.54
N ASN A 2 40.48 -7.29 -12.70
CA ASN A 2 40.22 -8.73 -12.70
C ASN A 2 40.03 -9.25 -11.27
N PHE A 3 38.78 -9.48 -10.87
CA PHE A 3 38.42 -9.97 -9.55
C PHE A 3 38.63 -11.47 -9.36
N ALA A 4 38.83 -12.24 -10.44
CA ALA A 4 39.13 -13.67 -10.37
C ALA A 4 40.63 -13.97 -10.18
N LEU A 5 41.51 -12.97 -10.32
CA LEU A 5 42.97 -13.14 -10.24
C LEU A 5 43.42 -13.70 -8.87
N ASN A 6 44.21 -14.78 -8.90
CA ASN A 6 44.71 -15.52 -7.74
C ASN A 6 43.62 -16.01 -6.75
N LYS A 7 42.42 -16.32 -7.27
CA LYS A 7 41.29 -16.83 -6.47
C LYS A 7 41.22 -18.36 -6.43
N SER A 8 40.41 -18.87 -5.50
CA SER A 8 40.13 -20.30 -5.40
C SER A 8 39.25 -20.76 -6.55
N ALA A 9 39.77 -21.61 -7.43
CA ALA A 9 39.05 -22.19 -8.55
C ALA A 9 38.92 -23.73 -8.41
N SER A 10 37.86 -24.29 -8.98
CA SER A 10 37.56 -25.73 -8.98
C SER A 10 36.98 -26.18 -10.33
N GLN A 11 36.95 -27.48 -10.62
CA GLN A 11 36.41 -28.02 -11.88
C GLN A 11 35.89 -29.46 -11.73
N SER A 12 35.00 -29.89 -12.63
CA SER A 12 34.30 -31.19 -12.57
C SER A 12 35.23 -32.40 -12.60
N SER A 13 36.36 -32.28 -13.33
CA SER A 13 37.42 -33.28 -13.39
C SER A 13 38.72 -32.61 -13.84
N THR A 14 39.88 -33.21 -13.55
CA THR A 14 41.19 -32.67 -13.95
C THR A 14 41.91 -33.65 -14.86
N LEU A 15 42.30 -33.18 -16.05
CA LEU A 15 43.16 -33.93 -16.96
C LEU A 15 44.54 -34.07 -16.32
N ASN A 16 44.97 -35.33 -16.13
CA ASN A 16 46.33 -35.67 -15.74
C ASN A 16 46.96 -36.40 -16.93
N TYR A 17 47.99 -35.81 -17.55
CA TYR A 17 48.62 -36.39 -18.74
C TYR A 17 50.14 -36.20 -18.68
N LYS A 18 50.86 -37.33 -18.59
CA LYS A 18 52.27 -37.38 -18.20
C LYS A 18 52.46 -36.66 -16.85
N ASP A 19 53.57 -35.95 -16.68
CA ASP A 19 53.94 -35.25 -15.45
C ASP A 19 53.20 -33.90 -15.25
N PHE A 20 52.11 -33.66 -16.00
CA PHE A 20 51.36 -32.40 -15.96
C PHE A 20 49.92 -32.56 -15.45
N GLN A 21 49.50 -31.63 -14.59
CA GLN A 21 48.15 -31.53 -14.05
C GLN A 21 47.48 -30.24 -14.53
N TRP A 22 46.36 -30.37 -15.24
CA TRP A 22 45.66 -29.22 -15.85
C TRP A 22 44.63 -28.62 -14.88
N THR A 23 45.11 -28.14 -13.75
CA THR A 23 44.31 -27.75 -12.57
C THR A 23 43.56 -26.41 -12.75
N ALA A 24 42.51 -26.21 -11.95
CA ALA A 24 41.58 -25.09 -12.11
C ALA A 24 42.20 -23.70 -11.89
N ASP A 25 43.23 -23.60 -11.04
CA ASP A 25 43.98 -22.37 -10.75
C ASP A 25 44.67 -21.77 -11.98
N LYS A 26 44.94 -22.58 -13.02
CA LYS A 26 45.56 -22.11 -14.26
C LYS A 26 44.68 -21.17 -15.08
N ALA A 27 43.38 -21.11 -14.80
CA ALA A 27 42.47 -20.18 -15.44
C ALA A 27 42.25 -18.88 -14.62
N VAL A 28 43.05 -18.65 -13.58
CA VAL A 28 42.98 -17.47 -12.70
C VAL A 28 44.36 -16.92 -12.29
N ASP A 29 45.43 -17.32 -12.96
CA ASP A 29 46.78 -16.79 -12.69
C ASP A 29 47.10 -15.48 -13.46
N GLY A 30 46.19 -15.05 -14.35
CA GLY A 30 46.31 -13.85 -15.16
C GLY A 30 46.90 -14.09 -16.55
N ASN A 31 47.29 -15.32 -16.89
CA ASN A 31 47.97 -15.64 -18.13
C ASN A 31 47.01 -15.87 -19.32
N THR A 32 46.68 -14.81 -20.03
CA THR A 32 45.86 -14.87 -21.25
C THR A 32 46.50 -15.60 -22.47
N SER A 33 47.66 -16.24 -22.35
CA SER A 33 48.34 -16.91 -23.47
C SER A 33 47.94 -18.39 -23.64
N GLY A 34 47.13 -18.64 -24.68
CA GLY A 34 46.73 -19.99 -25.11
C GLY A 34 47.74 -20.68 -26.05
N GLU A 35 49.01 -20.28 -26.05
CA GLU A 35 50.04 -20.77 -26.98
C GLU A 35 50.91 -21.88 -26.36
N ASN A 36 51.27 -22.86 -27.18
CA ASN A 36 51.97 -24.08 -26.78
C ASN A 36 53.46 -23.97 -27.18
N PRO A 37 54.41 -24.29 -26.28
CA PRO A 37 54.81 -25.70 -26.13
C PRO A 37 54.44 -26.35 -24.80
N ASP A 38 53.94 -25.58 -23.83
CA ASP A 38 53.54 -26.04 -22.50
C ASP A 38 52.14 -25.53 -22.11
N ALA A 39 51.13 -25.72 -22.96
CA ALA A 39 49.74 -25.32 -22.65
C ALA A 39 49.19 -25.97 -21.36
N SER A 40 49.81 -27.07 -20.90
CA SER A 40 49.55 -27.73 -19.62
C SER A 40 50.04 -26.95 -18.39
N LYS A 41 50.80 -25.87 -18.58
CA LYS A 41 51.26 -24.93 -17.53
C LYS A 41 50.44 -23.64 -17.52
N THR A 42 49.63 -23.37 -18.55
CA THR A 42 48.94 -22.09 -18.78
C THR A 42 47.43 -22.22 -18.96
N CYS A 43 46.88 -23.44 -18.96
CA CYS A 43 45.44 -23.67 -19.08
C CYS A 43 44.96 -24.79 -18.16
N SER A 44 43.74 -24.65 -17.64
CA SER A 44 42.98 -25.69 -16.98
C SER A 44 42.30 -26.59 -18.02
N ALA A 45 42.14 -27.89 -17.72
CA ALA A 45 41.45 -28.81 -18.61
C ALA A 45 40.78 -29.98 -17.88
N THR A 46 39.60 -30.37 -18.35
CA THR A 46 38.84 -31.52 -17.85
C THR A 46 39.27 -32.83 -18.52
N ASN A 47 38.93 -33.97 -17.90
CA ASN A 47 39.19 -35.29 -18.50
C ASN A 47 38.46 -35.45 -19.84
N ASN A 48 39.06 -36.17 -20.78
CA ASN A 48 38.40 -36.51 -22.04
C ASN A 48 37.29 -37.55 -21.81
N TYR A 49 36.04 -37.11 -21.81
CA TYR A 49 34.83 -37.92 -21.89
C TYR A 49 33.68 -37.07 -22.45
N LEU A 50 32.81 -37.68 -23.27
CA LEU A 50 31.61 -37.01 -23.76
C LEU A 50 30.63 -36.78 -22.59
N GLY A 51 30.42 -35.52 -22.22
CA GLY A 51 29.50 -35.17 -21.14
C GLY A 51 29.51 -33.68 -20.80
N ASN A 52 29.09 -33.36 -19.59
CA ASN A 52 29.08 -32.00 -19.06
C ASN A 52 30.34 -31.73 -18.24
N HIS A 53 30.98 -30.60 -18.53
CA HIS A 53 32.22 -30.13 -17.93
C HIS A 53 31.97 -28.80 -17.25
N THR A 54 32.44 -28.61 -16.02
CA THR A 54 32.23 -27.38 -15.24
C THR A 54 33.54 -26.87 -14.66
N TRP A 55 33.67 -25.55 -14.53
CA TRP A 55 34.77 -24.85 -13.87
C TRP A 55 34.16 -23.66 -13.09
N GLU A 56 34.61 -23.39 -11.87
CA GLU A 56 34.00 -22.40 -10.98
C GLU A 56 35.07 -21.68 -10.14
N VAL A 57 34.99 -20.36 -10.03
CA VAL A 57 35.88 -19.52 -9.18
C VAL A 57 35.08 -18.80 -8.08
N ASP A 58 35.63 -18.79 -6.87
CA ASP A 58 35.17 -18.00 -5.74
C ASP A 58 35.96 -16.69 -5.61
N ILE A 59 35.31 -15.54 -5.88
CA ILE A 59 35.88 -14.20 -5.72
C ILE A 59 36.17 -13.90 -4.23
N GLY A 60 35.53 -14.61 -3.31
CA GLY A 60 35.66 -14.47 -1.85
C GLY A 60 34.79 -13.35 -1.24
N PHE A 61 34.25 -12.46 -2.07
CA PHE A 61 33.34 -11.39 -1.70
C PHE A 61 32.37 -11.06 -2.85
N LEU A 62 31.29 -10.34 -2.53
CA LEU A 62 30.28 -9.92 -3.50
C LEU A 62 30.77 -8.70 -4.29
N ILE A 63 30.70 -8.78 -5.63
CA ILE A 63 30.93 -7.66 -6.55
C ILE A 63 29.76 -7.52 -7.52
N ILE A 64 29.62 -6.32 -8.11
CA ILE A 64 28.79 -6.10 -9.28
C ILE A 64 29.60 -6.59 -10.50
N VAL A 65 29.24 -7.74 -11.07
CA VAL A 65 29.90 -8.29 -12.25
C VAL A 65 29.36 -7.58 -13.50
N LYS A 66 30.27 -6.99 -14.29
CA LYS A 66 29.93 -6.27 -15.53
C LYS A 66 30.24 -7.12 -16.77
N THR A 67 31.45 -7.67 -16.87
CA THR A 67 31.80 -8.61 -17.94
C THR A 67 32.66 -9.77 -17.46
N ILE A 68 32.48 -10.92 -18.11
CA ILE A 68 33.31 -12.12 -17.93
C ILE A 68 33.93 -12.43 -19.29
N THR A 69 35.24 -12.63 -19.33
CA THR A 69 35.97 -12.95 -20.56
C THR A 69 36.76 -14.24 -20.36
N VAL A 70 36.38 -15.28 -21.11
CA VAL A 70 37.00 -16.61 -21.10
C VAL A 70 37.97 -16.72 -22.27
N TYR A 71 39.24 -16.97 -21.95
CA TYR A 71 40.31 -17.27 -22.92
C TYR A 71 40.49 -18.78 -23.05
N THR A 72 40.82 -19.23 -24.25
CA THR A 72 41.03 -20.65 -24.60
C THR A 72 42.31 -20.81 -25.41
N ARG A 73 42.65 -22.06 -25.77
CA ARG A 73 43.87 -22.37 -26.54
C ARG A 73 43.83 -21.77 -27.95
N ASN A 74 45.01 -21.43 -28.46
CA ASN A 74 45.23 -20.89 -29.80
C ASN A 74 45.66 -21.97 -30.82
N ASP A 75 45.98 -23.20 -30.39
CA ASP A 75 46.69 -24.22 -31.18
C ASP A 75 45.83 -25.44 -31.60
N THR A 76 44.50 -25.33 -31.51
CA THR A 76 43.55 -26.42 -31.85
C THR A 76 42.45 -25.94 -32.81
N ASP A 77 42.24 -26.66 -33.91
CA ASP A 77 41.10 -26.44 -34.84
C ASP A 77 39.73 -26.73 -34.19
N ASP A 78 39.71 -27.46 -33.05
CA ASP A 78 38.54 -27.62 -32.20
C ASP A 78 38.09 -26.29 -31.62
N GLN A 79 37.10 -25.66 -32.25
CA GLN A 79 36.46 -24.46 -31.74
C GLN A 79 35.87 -24.75 -30.35
N HIS A 80 36.34 -24.02 -29.34
CA HIS A 80 35.90 -24.19 -27.95
C HIS A 80 34.51 -23.60 -27.66
N SER A 81 33.72 -23.29 -28.69
CA SER A 81 32.38 -22.70 -28.61
C SER A 81 31.38 -23.56 -27.82
N GLY A 82 30.29 -22.91 -27.40
CA GLY A 82 29.22 -23.50 -26.58
C GLY A 82 29.45 -23.42 -25.06
N PHE A 83 30.18 -22.40 -24.60
CA PHE A 83 30.30 -22.10 -23.17
C PHE A 83 29.00 -21.47 -22.65
N LYS A 84 28.49 -21.98 -21.52
CA LYS A 84 27.45 -21.31 -20.73
C LYS A 84 28.09 -20.75 -19.47
N VAL A 85 27.96 -19.45 -19.27
CA VAL A 85 28.44 -18.77 -18.05
C VAL A 85 27.26 -18.53 -17.10
N PHE A 86 27.50 -18.73 -15.82
CA PHE A 86 26.57 -18.51 -14.71
C PHE A 86 27.29 -17.74 -13.61
N ILE A 87 26.52 -16.99 -12.83
CA ILE A 87 27.00 -16.22 -11.69
C ILE A 87 26.04 -16.39 -10.52
N GLY A 88 26.55 -16.35 -9.29
CA GLY A 88 25.73 -16.54 -8.11
C GLY A 88 26.44 -16.21 -6.80
N ASN A 89 25.70 -16.38 -5.69
CA ASN A 89 26.18 -16.12 -4.33
C ASN A 89 26.53 -17.40 -3.56
N THR A 90 26.25 -18.56 -4.15
CA THR A 90 26.58 -19.90 -3.64
C THR A 90 27.16 -20.76 -4.77
N THR A 91 27.93 -21.79 -4.42
CA THR A 91 28.46 -22.77 -5.39
C THR A 91 27.34 -23.61 -6.01
N ARG A 92 27.42 -23.94 -7.30
CA ARG A 92 26.57 -24.94 -7.99
C ARG A 92 25.06 -24.63 -8.12
N SER A 93 24.62 -23.38 -8.05
CA SER A 93 23.23 -23.01 -8.37
C SER A 93 22.97 -22.96 -9.89
N TRP A 94 22.90 -24.11 -10.55
CA TRP A 94 22.68 -24.23 -12.01
C TRP A 94 21.24 -23.91 -12.48
N THR A 95 20.46 -23.20 -11.67
CA THR A 95 18.99 -23.04 -11.80
C THR A 95 18.59 -21.56 -11.84
N GLY A 96 19.33 -20.75 -12.59
CA GLY A 96 19.01 -19.34 -12.86
C GLY A 96 18.92 -19.06 -14.36
N ASN A 97 18.15 -18.03 -14.73
CA ASN A 97 18.09 -17.52 -16.12
C ASN A 97 19.50 -17.22 -16.64
N GLN A 98 19.77 -17.45 -17.93
CA GLN A 98 21.01 -16.99 -18.57
C GLN A 98 20.90 -15.48 -18.88
N PRO A 99 21.68 -14.59 -18.24
CA PRO A 99 21.64 -13.15 -18.46
C PRO A 99 22.83 -12.68 -19.31
N PHE A 100 23.33 -13.54 -20.20
CA PHE A 100 24.57 -13.32 -20.96
C PHE A 100 24.34 -13.50 -22.46
N THR A 101 24.39 -12.41 -23.22
CA THR A 101 24.60 -12.48 -24.67
C THR A 101 26.07 -12.86 -24.92
N GLU A 102 26.31 -13.99 -25.60
CA GLU A 102 27.64 -14.39 -26.05
C GLU A 102 28.12 -13.41 -27.14
N ILE A 103 29.16 -12.64 -26.83
CA ILE A 103 29.88 -11.80 -27.79
C ILE A 103 31.20 -12.51 -28.08
N GLN A 104 31.19 -13.41 -29.07
CA GLN A 104 32.41 -14.04 -29.55
C GLN A 104 33.30 -12.96 -30.20
N THR A 105 34.46 -12.68 -29.59
CA THR A 105 35.37 -11.62 -30.10
C THR A 105 36.47 -12.16 -31.00
N THR A 106 36.90 -13.41 -30.80
CA THR A 106 37.75 -14.19 -31.70
C THR A 106 37.44 -15.69 -31.51
N ASN A 107 38.09 -16.57 -32.27
CA ASN A 107 38.01 -18.03 -32.06
C ASN A 107 38.53 -18.49 -30.69
N THR A 108 39.30 -17.64 -29.98
CA THR A 108 40.02 -18.03 -28.76
C THR A 108 39.60 -17.20 -27.53
N LYS A 109 38.68 -16.24 -27.71
CA LYS A 109 38.25 -15.27 -26.70
C LYS A 109 36.75 -15.01 -26.74
N TYR A 110 36.07 -15.53 -25.73
CA TYR A 110 34.62 -15.46 -25.53
C TYR A 110 34.31 -14.40 -24.47
N ARG A 111 33.40 -13.46 -24.75
CA ARG A 111 33.01 -12.43 -23.80
C ARG A 111 31.51 -12.47 -23.53
N PHE A 112 31.17 -12.35 -22.25
CA PHE A 112 29.82 -12.37 -21.71
C PHE A 112 29.62 -11.06 -20.94
N ARG A 113 28.51 -10.35 -21.18
CA ARG A 113 28.12 -9.14 -20.43
C ARG A 113 26.95 -9.47 -19.52
N SER A 114 27.05 -9.13 -18.23
CA SER A 114 25.94 -9.26 -17.29
C SER A 114 25.05 -8.03 -17.35
N ASN A 115 23.83 -8.15 -16.82
CA ASN A 115 23.01 -7.00 -16.44
C ASN A 115 23.45 -6.48 -15.05
N ASP A 116 24.71 -6.02 -14.95
CA ASP A 116 25.38 -5.46 -13.76
C ASP A 116 24.96 -6.14 -12.43
N SER A 117 25.14 -7.45 -12.38
CA SER A 117 24.49 -8.32 -11.40
C SER A 117 25.44 -8.68 -10.25
N LEU A 118 24.92 -8.73 -9.03
CA LEU A 118 25.71 -9.03 -7.84
C LEU A 118 26.07 -10.53 -7.77
N ALA A 119 27.35 -10.86 -7.63
CA ALA A 119 27.82 -12.24 -7.50
C ALA A 119 29.11 -12.38 -6.69
N ARG A 120 29.35 -13.59 -6.17
CA ARG A 120 30.61 -14.04 -5.55
C ARG A 120 31.25 -15.20 -6.33
N PHE A 121 30.46 -16.06 -6.94
CA PHE A 121 30.91 -17.20 -7.72
C PHE A 121 30.68 -16.93 -9.21
N VAL A 122 31.67 -17.30 -10.04
CA VAL A 122 31.56 -17.30 -11.50
C VAL A 122 31.83 -18.71 -12.01
N SER A 123 30.89 -19.25 -12.78
CA SER A 123 30.83 -20.67 -13.11
C SER A 123 30.64 -20.86 -14.62
N VAL A 124 31.48 -21.69 -15.23
CA VAL A 124 31.55 -21.92 -16.68
C VAL A 124 31.25 -23.39 -16.97
N ILE A 125 30.22 -23.67 -17.78
CA ILE A 125 29.86 -25.00 -18.25
C ILE A 125 30.20 -25.15 -19.74
N ARG A 126 30.63 -26.34 -20.13
CA ARG A 126 30.55 -26.83 -21.52
C ARG A 126 29.78 -28.16 -21.53
N GLU A 127 28.61 -28.17 -22.16
CA GLU A 127 27.71 -29.34 -22.19
C GLU A 127 27.94 -30.22 -23.43
N ASN A 128 27.75 -31.53 -23.29
CA ASN A 128 27.83 -32.52 -24.37
C ASN A 128 29.07 -32.38 -25.27
N LYS A 129 30.25 -32.23 -24.65
CA LYS A 129 31.56 -32.18 -25.34
C LYS A 129 32.53 -33.15 -24.71
N GLU A 130 33.59 -33.50 -25.45
CA GLU A 130 34.62 -34.43 -24.99
C GLU A 130 35.56 -33.79 -23.95
N ILE A 131 35.86 -32.49 -24.10
CA ILE A 131 36.77 -31.77 -23.21
C ILE A 131 36.38 -30.28 -23.10
N MET A 132 36.68 -29.69 -21.94
CA MET A 132 36.70 -28.25 -21.73
C MET A 132 38.13 -27.82 -21.36
N THR A 133 38.59 -26.73 -21.96
CA THR A 133 39.92 -26.15 -21.73
C THR A 133 39.78 -24.64 -21.61
N ILE A 134 40.31 -24.05 -20.54
CA ILE A 134 40.20 -22.61 -20.25
C ILE A 134 41.59 -22.12 -19.79
N CYS A 135 42.08 -21.03 -20.38
CA CYS A 135 43.42 -20.50 -20.09
C CYS A 135 43.40 -19.28 -19.17
N GLU A 136 42.34 -18.48 -19.18
CA GLU A 136 42.15 -17.39 -18.20
C GLU A 136 40.66 -16.99 -18.18
N VAL A 137 40.13 -16.67 -17.00
CA VAL A 137 38.79 -16.10 -16.83
C VAL A 137 38.91 -14.73 -16.16
N ILE A 138 38.87 -13.67 -16.97
CA ILE A 138 38.83 -12.30 -16.46
C ILE A 138 37.40 -11.98 -16.03
N VAL A 139 37.21 -11.71 -14.74
CA VAL A 139 35.95 -11.19 -14.19
C VAL A 139 36.12 -9.71 -13.89
N ASP A 140 35.47 -8.86 -14.68
CA ASP A 140 35.52 -7.40 -14.57
C ASP A 140 34.22 -6.86 -13.97
N GLY A 141 34.34 -5.94 -13.01
CA GLY A 141 33.24 -5.48 -12.18
C GLY A 141 33.63 -4.32 -11.27
N GLU A 142 32.81 -4.04 -10.26
CA GLU A 142 33.05 -3.01 -9.24
C GLU A 142 32.43 -3.36 -7.88
N CYS A 143 32.78 -2.59 -6.85
CA CYS A 143 32.27 -2.82 -5.50
C CYS A 143 30.79 -2.44 -5.33
N PRO A 144 30.02 -3.14 -4.46
CA PRO A 144 28.61 -2.84 -4.22
C PRO A 144 28.41 -1.43 -3.65
N LYS A 145 27.28 -0.79 -3.99
CA LYS A 145 26.92 0.58 -3.54
C LYS A 145 27.11 0.75 -2.02
N GLY A 146 28.08 1.58 -1.62
CA GLY A 146 28.41 1.82 -0.21
C GLY A 146 29.63 1.07 0.32
N LYS A 147 30.31 0.28 -0.52
CA LYS A 147 31.63 -0.31 -0.25
C LYS A 147 32.65 0.06 -1.32
N PHE A 148 33.93 0.03 -0.97
CA PHE A 148 35.04 0.32 -1.88
C PHE A 148 36.34 -0.42 -1.53
N GLY A 149 37.38 -0.18 -2.33
CA GLY A 149 38.72 -0.76 -2.21
C GLY A 149 38.86 -2.11 -2.94
N ASP A 150 40.09 -2.57 -3.14
CA ASP A 150 40.41 -3.73 -4.01
C ASP A 150 39.73 -5.05 -3.63
N VAL A 151 39.22 -5.16 -2.39
CA VAL A 151 38.44 -6.29 -1.87
C VAL A 151 37.04 -5.92 -1.36
N CYS A 152 36.55 -4.74 -1.74
CA CYS A 152 35.19 -4.25 -1.47
C CYS A 152 34.76 -4.37 0.00
N ASN A 153 35.68 -4.10 0.94
CA ASN A 153 35.46 -4.29 2.38
C ASN A 153 35.48 -2.98 3.19
N GLU A 154 36.03 -1.88 2.66
CA GLU A 154 35.86 -0.57 3.29
C GLU A 154 34.45 -0.03 3.03
N THR A 155 33.79 0.50 4.06
CA THR A 155 32.46 1.15 3.96
C THR A 155 32.59 2.63 3.62
N CYS A 156 31.71 3.14 2.76
CA CYS A 156 31.54 4.58 2.53
C CYS A 156 31.09 5.32 3.80
N GLY A 157 31.41 6.61 3.91
CA GLY A 157 30.88 7.47 4.97
C GLY A 157 29.60 8.20 4.59
N HIS A 158 29.31 9.27 5.31
CA HIS A 158 28.10 10.09 5.21
C HIS A 158 28.12 11.05 4.01
N CYS A 159 28.34 10.53 2.80
CA CYS A 159 28.28 11.31 1.55
C CYS A 159 26.89 11.95 1.37
N LEU A 160 26.81 13.11 0.70
CA LEU A 160 25.58 13.92 0.58
C LEU A 160 24.37 13.12 0.05
N TYR A 161 24.54 12.35 -1.03
CA TYR A 161 23.51 11.45 -1.59
C TYR A 161 23.69 9.99 -1.12
N GLY A 162 24.39 9.80 0.00
CA GLY A 162 24.72 8.51 0.60
C GLY A 162 25.61 7.65 -0.31
N ASN A 163 25.44 6.32 -0.18
CA ASN A 163 26.19 5.26 -0.83
C ASN A 163 26.34 5.36 -2.37
N VAL A 164 25.54 6.19 -3.05
CA VAL A 164 25.62 6.41 -4.51
C VAL A 164 26.67 7.45 -4.88
N SER A 165 26.80 8.51 -4.08
CA SER A 165 27.81 9.58 -4.24
C SER A 165 29.22 9.18 -3.76
N CYS A 166 29.44 7.89 -3.49
CA CYS A 166 30.72 7.34 -3.03
C CYS A 166 31.41 6.59 -4.16
N ASN A 167 32.66 6.95 -4.47
CA ASN A 167 33.46 6.26 -5.47
C ASN A 167 33.78 4.81 -5.03
N SER A 168 33.36 3.83 -5.83
CA SER A 168 33.50 2.39 -5.55
C SER A 168 34.94 1.87 -5.52
N SER A 169 35.93 2.68 -5.91
CA SER A 169 37.36 2.34 -5.82
C SER A 169 38.04 3.08 -4.66
N THR A 170 37.86 4.39 -4.53
CA THR A 170 38.60 5.23 -3.54
C THR A 170 37.86 5.47 -2.23
N GLY A 171 36.54 5.35 -2.22
CA GLY A 171 35.68 5.69 -1.08
C GLY A 171 35.45 7.19 -0.88
N GLN A 172 35.88 8.01 -1.83
CA GLN A 172 35.67 9.46 -1.80
C GLN A 172 34.21 9.80 -2.11
N CYS A 173 33.64 10.73 -1.36
CA CYS A 173 32.32 11.29 -1.60
C CYS A 173 32.43 12.42 -2.64
N THR A 174 32.05 12.15 -3.91
CA THR A 174 32.25 13.11 -5.01
C THR A 174 31.40 14.37 -4.85
N GLU A 175 30.18 14.20 -4.32
CA GLU A 175 29.19 15.26 -4.13
C GLU A 175 29.21 15.86 -2.71
N GLY A 176 30.30 15.69 -1.96
CA GLY A 176 30.43 16.21 -0.59
C GLY A 176 29.70 15.40 0.49
N CYS A 177 29.42 16.02 1.64
CA CYS A 177 29.00 15.37 2.88
C CYS A 177 27.59 15.77 3.35
N GLN A 178 26.96 14.92 4.15
CA GLN A 178 25.73 15.24 4.87
C GLN A 178 25.99 16.26 5.99
N ASN A 179 25.01 17.14 6.26
CA ASN A 179 25.06 18.13 7.33
C ASN A 179 25.48 17.51 8.68
N GLY A 180 26.60 17.96 9.23
CA GLY A 180 27.21 17.37 10.44
C GLY A 180 28.45 16.51 10.19
N TRP A 181 28.85 16.29 8.92
CA TRP A 181 29.99 15.45 8.53
C TRP A 181 30.97 16.17 7.59
N SER A 182 32.22 15.70 7.59
CA SER A 182 33.35 16.31 6.89
C SER A 182 34.45 15.29 6.53
N GLY A 183 35.46 15.76 5.80
CA GLY A 183 36.54 14.95 5.22
C GLY A 183 36.16 14.30 3.88
N GLU A 184 37.14 13.94 3.05
CA GLU A 184 36.90 13.45 1.68
C GLU A 184 36.06 12.16 1.59
N LYS A 185 36.03 11.36 2.66
CA LYS A 185 35.18 10.16 2.79
C LYS A 185 33.96 10.36 3.69
N CYS A 186 33.71 11.59 4.17
CA CYS A 186 32.62 11.98 5.07
C CYS A 186 32.49 11.09 6.33
N LYS A 187 33.60 10.85 7.03
CA LYS A 187 33.66 10.03 8.25
C LYS A 187 33.98 10.81 9.53
N GLU A 188 34.22 12.12 9.42
CA GLU A 188 34.58 12.98 10.55
C GLU A 188 33.40 13.90 10.90
N GLU A 189 32.96 13.91 12.16
CA GLU A 189 31.90 14.83 12.64
C GLU A 189 32.35 16.29 12.56
N CYS A 190 31.41 17.23 12.36
CA CYS A 190 31.73 18.65 12.31
C CYS A 190 32.46 19.16 13.58
N PRO A 191 33.51 19.99 13.43
CA PRO A 191 34.20 20.62 14.55
C PRO A 191 33.25 21.38 15.49
N LYS A 192 33.45 21.23 16.82
CA LYS A 192 32.54 21.80 17.84
C LYS A 192 32.35 23.30 17.69
N GLY A 193 31.12 23.72 17.38
CA GLY A 193 30.74 25.10 17.10
C GLY A 193 30.51 25.40 15.62
N THR A 194 30.66 24.41 14.75
CA THR A 194 30.24 24.45 13.35
C THR A 194 29.13 23.44 13.07
N PHE A 195 28.31 23.73 12.06
CA PHE A 195 27.21 22.87 11.64
C PHE A 195 26.91 23.00 10.14
N GLY A 196 25.95 22.21 9.66
CA GLY A 196 25.42 22.35 8.29
C GLY A 196 26.34 21.78 7.22
N ASP A 197 26.17 22.26 5.99
CA ASP A 197 26.88 21.75 4.81
C ASP A 197 28.38 22.08 4.88
N ALA A 198 29.19 21.05 4.66
CA ALA A 198 30.65 21.00 4.85
C ALA A 198 31.14 21.70 6.14
N CYS A 199 30.31 21.76 7.18
CA CYS A 199 30.58 22.44 8.45
C CYS A 199 30.88 23.95 8.33
N ASN A 200 30.33 24.63 7.31
CA ASN A 200 30.63 26.06 7.06
C ASN A 200 29.85 27.04 7.97
N GLU A 201 28.72 26.63 8.56
CA GLU A 201 27.91 27.51 9.42
C GLU A 201 28.43 27.53 10.86
N THR A 202 28.63 28.71 11.44
CA THR A 202 29.00 28.84 12.85
C THR A 202 27.77 28.88 13.76
N CYS A 203 27.83 28.13 14.87
CA CYS A 203 26.82 28.18 15.94
C CYS A 203 26.66 29.59 16.53
N GLY A 204 25.46 29.91 17.01
CA GLY A 204 25.21 31.16 17.75
C GLY A 204 25.51 31.05 19.24
N HIS A 205 24.97 32.00 20.01
CA HIS A 205 25.23 32.18 21.44
C HIS A 205 24.45 31.19 22.32
N CYS A 206 24.71 29.89 22.14
CA CYS A 206 24.13 28.82 22.95
C CYS A 206 24.60 28.90 24.42
N LEU A 207 23.75 28.49 25.37
CA LEU A 207 23.96 28.66 26.81
C LEU A 207 25.29 28.09 27.33
N TYR A 208 25.73 26.93 26.83
CA TYR A 208 27.04 26.31 27.14
C TYR A 208 28.01 26.36 25.95
N GLY A 209 27.83 27.37 25.08
CA GLY A 209 28.63 27.59 23.88
C GLY A 209 28.58 26.42 22.89
N ASN A 210 29.69 26.23 22.18
CA ASN A 210 29.88 25.28 21.08
C ASN A 210 29.52 23.81 21.41
N VAL A 211 29.42 23.42 22.68
CA VAL A 211 29.06 22.06 23.11
C VAL A 211 27.54 21.84 23.14
N SER A 212 26.76 22.90 23.40
CA SER A 212 25.29 22.87 23.41
C SER A 212 24.64 23.07 22.03
N CYS A 213 25.45 23.15 20.97
CA CYS A 213 25.00 23.33 19.59
C CYS A 213 24.93 22.00 18.84
N ASN A 214 23.83 21.74 18.15
CA ASN A 214 23.68 20.56 17.29
C ASN A 214 24.48 20.71 15.98
N SER A 215 25.40 19.78 15.68
CA SER A 215 26.27 19.81 14.49
C SER A 215 25.55 19.62 13.14
N THR A 216 24.32 19.11 13.13
CA THR A 216 23.52 19.00 11.90
C THR A 216 22.61 20.22 11.70
N THR A 217 21.98 20.75 12.75
CA THR A 217 20.93 21.78 12.65
C THR A 217 21.33 23.18 13.12
N GLY A 218 22.43 23.32 13.84
CA GLY A 218 22.87 24.58 14.47
C GLY A 218 22.03 25.05 15.65
N GLN A 219 21.07 24.23 16.10
CA GLN A 219 20.16 24.55 17.18
C GLN A 219 20.86 24.46 18.54
N CYS A 220 20.59 25.43 19.41
CA CYS A 220 21.10 25.45 20.78
C CYS A 220 20.15 24.65 21.69
N THR A 221 20.49 23.38 21.95
CA THR A 221 19.65 22.43 22.71
C THR A 221 19.28 22.92 24.11
N GLU A 222 20.24 23.55 24.79
CA GLU A 222 20.10 24.09 26.15
C GLU A 222 19.68 25.58 26.17
N GLY A 223 19.19 26.12 25.04
CA GLY A 223 18.78 27.51 24.90
C GLY A 223 19.93 28.52 24.75
N CYS A 224 19.60 29.81 24.94
CA CYS A 224 20.47 30.95 24.62
C CYS A 224 21.11 31.61 25.84
N GLN A 225 22.26 32.26 25.60
CA GLN A 225 22.86 33.20 26.54
C GLN A 225 21.99 34.46 26.71
N ASN A 226 22.07 35.09 27.88
CA ASN A 226 21.31 36.32 28.18
C ASN A 226 21.55 37.40 27.12
N GLY A 227 20.46 37.97 26.60
CA GLY A 227 20.48 38.95 25.52
C GLY A 227 20.20 38.37 24.13
N TRP A 228 20.26 37.05 23.95
CA TRP A 228 20.09 36.39 22.65
C TRP A 228 18.77 35.60 22.53
N SER A 229 18.17 35.59 21.33
CA SER A 229 16.94 34.85 20.98
C SER A 229 17.04 34.06 19.66
N GLY A 230 15.97 33.33 19.35
CA GLY A 230 15.85 32.39 18.23
C GLY A 230 16.45 31.02 18.54
N GLU A 231 16.01 29.97 17.84
CA GLU A 231 16.43 28.58 18.11
C GLU A 231 17.94 28.32 17.92
N ARG A 232 18.61 29.19 17.15
CA ARG A 232 20.06 29.20 16.92
C ARG A 232 20.81 30.28 17.70
N CYS A 233 20.12 31.07 18.53
CA CYS A 233 20.69 32.13 19.37
C CYS A 233 21.56 33.15 18.59
N LYS A 234 21.01 33.70 17.49
CA LYS A 234 21.67 34.68 16.60
C LYS A 234 20.97 36.05 16.56
N GLU A 235 19.92 36.27 17.35
CA GLU A 235 19.15 37.53 17.42
C GLU A 235 19.42 38.28 18.74
N GLU A 236 19.56 39.60 18.74
CA GLU A 236 19.71 40.42 19.97
C GLU A 236 18.38 41.03 20.46
N ILE A 237 18.12 40.96 21.77
CA ILE A 237 16.90 41.46 22.40
C ILE A 237 17.04 42.95 22.76
N GLN A 238 16.44 43.83 21.94
CA GLN A 238 16.43 45.29 22.19
C GLN A 238 15.35 45.72 23.21
N GLN A 239 15.68 46.68 24.06
CA GLN A 239 14.77 47.29 25.05
C GLN A 239 14.43 48.74 24.67
N SER A 240 13.17 49.16 24.90
CA SER A 240 12.70 50.54 24.70
C SER A 240 12.36 51.22 26.04
N PRO A 241 12.68 52.53 26.23
CA PRO A 241 12.61 53.19 27.53
C PRO A 241 11.24 53.82 27.88
N SER A 242 10.99 54.00 29.17
CA SER A 242 9.79 54.60 29.75
C SER A 242 9.83 56.15 29.86
N PRO A 243 8.74 56.88 29.58
CA PRO A 243 8.60 58.31 29.88
C PRO A 243 7.84 58.60 31.19
N SER A 244 7.96 59.82 31.71
CA SER A 244 7.45 60.28 33.02
C SER A 244 6.26 61.27 32.94
N GLU A 245 5.72 61.64 34.11
CA GLU A 245 4.46 62.36 34.32
C GLU A 245 4.48 63.88 33.98
N ASN A 246 3.33 64.47 33.60
CA ASN A 246 2.53 65.36 34.47
C ASN A 246 1.32 66.05 33.77
N GLY A 247 0.22 66.23 34.52
CA GLY A 247 -0.84 67.24 34.27
C GLY A 247 -1.96 66.90 33.26
N ILE A 248 -3.27 67.21 33.43
CA ILE A 248 -4.25 67.18 34.54
C ILE A 248 -5.60 67.74 33.99
N ILE A 249 -6.70 67.00 34.19
CA ILE A 249 -8.14 67.40 34.10
C ILE A 249 -8.71 67.95 32.76
N THR A 250 -9.62 67.17 32.15
CA THR A 250 -11.02 67.62 31.87
C THR A 250 -11.98 66.41 31.83
N ILE A 251 -13.29 66.64 31.84
CA ILE A 251 -14.31 65.69 32.34
C ILE A 251 -15.31 65.24 31.25
N GLY A 252 -15.79 63.99 31.33
CA GLY A 252 -17.25 63.76 31.24
C GLY A 252 -17.81 62.74 30.25
N VAL A 253 -17.17 62.46 29.10
CA VAL A 253 -17.87 61.77 27.99
C VAL A 253 -17.25 60.42 27.57
N VAL A 254 -15.98 60.17 27.86
CA VAL A 254 -15.23 59.03 27.26
C VAL A 254 -15.61 57.66 27.87
N VAL A 255 -15.88 57.59 29.17
CA VAL A 255 -16.03 56.30 29.89
C VAL A 255 -17.20 55.43 29.39
N PRO A 256 -18.43 55.95 29.17
CA PRO A 256 -19.53 55.13 28.65
C PRO A 256 -19.26 54.60 27.24
N VAL A 257 -18.66 55.43 26.38
CA VAL A 257 -18.35 55.08 24.99
C VAL A 257 -17.29 53.98 24.94
N VAL A 258 -16.22 54.10 25.73
CA VAL A 258 -15.17 53.07 25.82
C VAL A 258 -15.71 51.77 26.40
N MET A 259 -16.57 51.80 27.43
CA MET A 259 -17.22 50.58 27.96
C MET A 259 -18.13 49.89 26.94
N VAL A 260 -18.90 50.63 26.15
CA VAL A 260 -19.73 50.05 25.08
C VAL A 260 -18.86 49.46 23.97
N ILE A 261 -17.78 50.14 23.56
CA ILE A 261 -16.83 49.61 22.57
C ILE A 261 -16.14 48.34 23.08
N ILE A 262 -15.70 48.31 24.35
CA ILE A 262 -15.10 47.12 24.98
C ILE A 262 -16.11 45.98 25.05
N LEU A 263 -17.37 46.23 25.42
CA LEU A 263 -18.42 45.20 25.42
C LEU A 263 -18.71 44.67 24.01
N VAL A 264 -18.77 45.53 23.00
CA VAL A 264 -18.93 45.10 21.58
C VAL A 264 -17.72 44.29 21.11
N ILE A 265 -16.49 44.70 21.46
CA ILE A 265 -15.27 43.94 21.15
C ILE A 265 -15.26 42.59 21.87
N ILE A 266 -15.65 42.53 23.15
CA ILE A 266 -15.72 41.28 23.92
C ILE A 266 -16.83 40.37 23.37
N VAL A 267 -17.99 40.89 23.00
CA VAL A 267 -19.07 40.09 22.39
C VAL A 267 -18.66 39.60 21.00
N LEU A 268 -18.03 40.43 20.16
CA LEU A 268 -17.50 40.01 18.86
C LEU A 268 -16.31 39.04 19.00
N ALA A 269 -15.49 39.17 20.05
CA ALA A 269 -14.44 38.22 20.38
C ALA A 269 -15.03 36.89 20.85
N ILE A 270 -16.02 36.89 21.74
CA ILE A 270 -16.73 35.68 22.20
C ILE A 270 -17.51 35.03 21.05
N LEU A 271 -18.06 35.79 20.10
CA LEU A 271 -18.72 35.26 18.90
C LEU A 271 -17.70 34.73 17.87
N ARG A 272 -16.52 35.35 17.73
CA ARG A 272 -15.39 34.78 16.95
C ARG A 272 -14.81 33.54 17.61
N VAL A 273 -14.66 33.53 18.93
CA VAL A 273 -14.17 32.39 19.72
C VAL A 273 -15.21 31.26 19.70
N ARG A 274 -16.51 31.55 19.81
CA ARG A 274 -17.55 30.54 19.61
C ARG A 274 -17.62 30.05 18.16
N ARG A 275 -17.42 30.90 17.14
CA ARG A 275 -17.28 30.44 15.74
C ARG A 275 -15.99 29.66 15.47
N LYS A 276 -14.90 29.88 16.24
CA LYS A 276 -13.67 29.07 16.19
C LYS A 276 -13.78 27.76 16.98
N LEU A 277 -14.46 27.73 18.13
CA LEU A 277 -14.73 26.50 18.87
C LEU A 277 -15.88 25.68 18.27
N SER A 278 -16.83 26.29 17.56
CA SER A 278 -17.75 25.60 16.65
C SER A 278 -17.13 25.36 15.27
N GLY A 279 -15.85 25.70 15.08
CA GLY A 279 -14.94 25.04 14.13
C GLY A 279 -14.49 23.69 14.71
N LEU A 280 -15.45 22.91 15.19
CA LEU A 280 -15.24 21.61 15.80
C LEU A 280 -14.70 20.65 14.72
N CYS A 281 -13.78 19.76 15.08
CA CYS A 281 -13.23 18.73 14.21
C CYS A 281 -12.37 19.18 13.00
N ASN A 282 -11.70 20.34 13.06
CA ASN A 282 -10.41 20.50 12.34
C ASN A 282 -9.27 19.75 13.06
N VAL A 283 -9.48 18.45 13.31
CA VAL A 283 -8.39 17.49 13.52
C VAL A 283 -8.14 16.82 12.18
N THR A 284 -7.31 17.46 11.36
CA THR A 284 -6.78 16.82 10.16
C THR A 284 -6.02 15.56 10.60
N PRO A 285 -6.35 14.37 10.07
CA PRO A 285 -5.52 13.20 10.25
C PRO A 285 -4.27 13.38 9.38
N SER A 286 -3.28 14.09 9.89
CA SER A 286 -1.92 13.94 9.35
C SER A 286 -1.56 12.46 9.47
N LEU A 287 -1.21 11.81 8.36
CA LEU A 287 -0.60 10.50 8.42
C LEU A 287 0.65 10.61 9.32
N PRO A 288 0.99 9.56 10.10
CA PRO A 288 2.19 9.58 10.92
C PRO A 288 3.40 9.99 10.08
N ASN A 289 4.24 10.93 10.57
CA ASN A 289 5.35 11.52 9.82
C ASN A 289 6.25 10.48 9.11
N ARG A 290 6.31 9.24 9.62
CA ARG A 290 6.97 8.09 8.99
C ARG A 290 6.51 7.83 7.54
N VAL A 291 5.23 7.96 7.21
CA VAL A 291 4.73 7.75 5.83
C VAL A 291 5.08 8.92 4.92
N GLN A 292 5.01 10.16 5.41
CA GLN A 292 5.47 11.34 4.65
C GLN A 292 6.99 11.31 4.41
N MET A 293 7.79 10.86 5.39
CA MET A 293 9.22 10.63 5.23
C MET A 293 9.54 9.45 4.30
N TRP A 294 8.68 8.44 4.23
CA TRP A 294 8.80 7.34 3.26
C TRP A 294 8.56 7.87 1.83
N PHE A 295 7.49 8.65 1.60
CA PHE A 295 7.23 9.31 0.31
C PHE A 295 8.44 10.12 -0.20
N HIS A 296 9.00 11.01 0.63
CA HIS A 296 10.17 11.80 0.25
C HIS A 296 11.43 10.96 -0.01
N ARG A 297 11.56 9.76 0.60
CA ARG A 297 12.65 8.82 0.31
C ARG A 297 12.43 8.04 -0.98
N VAL A 298 11.20 7.64 -1.29
CA VAL A 298 10.87 6.87 -2.50
C VAL A 298 11.01 7.73 -3.76
N ILE A 299 10.50 8.96 -3.74
CA ILE A 299 10.63 9.89 -4.89
C ILE A 299 12.11 10.23 -5.20
N GLN A 300 13.00 10.19 -4.19
CA GLN A 300 14.45 10.40 -4.38
C GLN A 300 15.25 9.10 -4.58
N LYS A 301 14.63 7.91 -4.61
CA LYS A 301 15.32 6.62 -4.83
C LYS A 301 14.54 5.68 -5.74
N GLY A 302 14.81 5.81 -7.03
CA GLY A 302 14.51 4.77 -8.01
C GLY A 302 15.30 3.49 -7.74
N GLU A 303 14.58 2.47 -7.26
CA GLU A 303 14.82 1.03 -7.36
C GLU A 303 16.06 0.35 -6.72
N SER A 304 15.81 -0.89 -6.30
CA SER A 304 16.74 -1.89 -5.73
C SER A 304 17.41 -1.53 -4.38
N SER A 305 17.49 -2.41 -3.38
CA SER A 305 17.34 -3.87 -3.37
C SER A 305 16.86 -4.41 -2.01
N ASP A 306 16.27 -5.62 -2.07
CA ASP A 306 15.93 -6.50 -0.94
C ASP A 306 17.15 -6.89 -0.06
N PRO A 307 17.07 -6.92 1.28
CA PRO A 307 18.16 -7.35 2.16
C PRO A 307 18.07 -8.85 2.53
N THR A 308 19.00 -9.64 2.01
CA THR A 308 19.24 -11.03 2.44
C THR A 308 19.85 -11.10 3.85
N THR A 309 19.61 -12.19 4.58
CA THR A 309 20.15 -12.42 5.92
C THR A 309 21.17 -13.56 5.93
N GLN A 310 22.44 -13.23 6.20
CA GLN A 310 23.43 -14.10 6.84
C GLN A 310 23.08 -14.22 8.35
N GLU A 311 23.44 -15.19 9.19
CA GLU A 311 24.16 -16.49 9.14
C GLU A 311 23.82 -17.23 10.49
N MET A 312 24.39 -18.36 10.99
CA MET A 312 25.63 -19.10 10.70
C MET A 312 25.51 -20.59 11.16
N GLU A 313 26.06 -21.49 10.35
CA GLU A 313 26.76 -22.77 10.64
C GLU A 313 26.53 -23.63 11.93
N ASP A 314 26.09 -24.88 11.70
CA ASP A 314 26.54 -26.20 12.19
C ASP A 314 27.25 -26.43 13.55
N THR A 315 26.88 -27.53 14.24
CA THR A 315 27.82 -28.40 15.00
C THR A 315 27.37 -29.88 15.10
N ILE A 316 27.91 -30.71 14.19
CA ILE A 316 28.48 -32.07 14.41
C ILE A 316 27.66 -33.18 15.15
N LEU A 317 27.24 -34.19 14.37
CA LEU A 317 27.25 -35.66 14.60
C LEU A 317 26.99 -36.25 16.01
N ASN A 318 25.86 -36.96 16.24
CA ASN A 318 25.74 -38.43 15.99
C ASN A 318 24.40 -39.05 16.48
N GLU A 319 24.05 -40.20 15.88
CA GLU A 319 23.14 -41.27 16.37
C GLU A 319 21.75 -40.92 16.99
N GLY A 320 20.70 -40.99 16.16
CA GLY A 320 19.40 -41.56 16.59
C GLY A 320 18.13 -40.66 16.57
N ASN A 321 17.07 -41.20 15.95
CA ASN A 321 15.64 -40.89 16.14
C ASN A 321 15.05 -39.48 15.83
N VAL A 322 14.17 -39.46 14.82
CA VAL A 322 12.83 -38.80 14.85
C VAL A 322 12.75 -37.26 14.82
N TYR A 323 13.83 -36.52 14.52
CA TYR A 323 13.74 -35.06 14.28
C TYR A 323 14.52 -34.60 13.03
N GLN A 324 13.89 -34.62 11.84
CA GLN A 324 14.56 -34.19 10.60
C GLN A 324 13.67 -33.55 9.51
N ASN A 325 12.40 -33.23 9.79
CA ASN A 325 11.44 -32.78 8.78
C ASN A 325 11.08 -31.28 8.86
N THR A 326 11.94 -30.47 9.50
CA THR A 326 11.62 -29.09 9.91
C THR A 326 12.41 -28.03 9.16
N GLU A 327 13.69 -28.27 8.87
CA GLU A 327 14.60 -27.23 8.31
C GLU A 327 14.53 -27.12 6.79
N ILE A 328 14.39 -28.26 6.08
CA ILE A 328 14.04 -28.25 4.64
C ILE A 328 12.72 -27.49 4.43
N LYS A 329 11.74 -27.71 5.31
CA LYS A 329 10.46 -27.00 5.30
C LYS A 329 10.60 -25.48 5.55
N LYS A 330 11.69 -25.05 6.20
CA LYS A 330 11.98 -23.64 6.50
C LYS A 330 12.65 -22.91 5.33
N GLN A 331 13.32 -23.63 4.42
CA GLN A 331 13.96 -23.04 3.24
C GLN A 331 12.99 -22.72 2.09
N LEU A 332 11.81 -23.36 2.02
CA LEU A 332 10.77 -22.99 1.04
C LEU A 332 9.87 -21.83 1.52
N MET A 333 9.75 -21.62 2.83
CA MET A 333 8.80 -20.69 3.46
C MET A 333 8.99 -19.19 3.15
N THR A 334 10.14 -18.76 2.61
CA THR A 334 10.53 -17.34 2.58
C THR A 334 10.69 -16.79 1.16
N GLN A 335 9.58 -16.62 0.44
CA GLN A 335 9.52 -15.59 -0.61
C GLN A 335 9.30 -14.23 0.05
N ILE A 336 10.39 -13.61 0.47
CA ILE A 336 10.41 -12.19 0.84
C ILE A 336 10.16 -11.38 -0.43
N ILE A 337 9.12 -10.54 -0.43
CA ILE A 337 8.69 -9.79 -1.61
C ILE A 337 8.80 -8.29 -1.30
N PRO A 338 9.65 -7.53 -2.00
CA PRO A 338 9.71 -6.07 -1.84
C PRO A 338 8.34 -5.43 -2.04
N VAL A 339 7.99 -4.46 -1.20
CA VAL A 339 6.68 -3.79 -1.18
C VAL A 339 6.28 -3.26 -2.57
N LEU A 340 7.23 -2.72 -3.34
CA LEU A 340 7.04 -2.25 -4.72
C LEU A 340 6.63 -3.36 -5.71
N ALA A 341 7.07 -4.60 -5.47
CA ALA A 341 6.78 -5.76 -6.32
C ALA A 341 5.54 -6.55 -5.86
N PHE A 342 5.05 -6.30 -4.64
CA PHE A 342 4.04 -7.15 -4.00
C PHE A 342 2.71 -7.20 -4.78
N TRP A 343 2.23 -6.08 -5.31
CA TRP A 343 1.01 -6.09 -6.13
C TRP A 343 1.14 -6.99 -7.37
N GLY A 344 2.23 -6.86 -8.13
CA GLY A 344 2.49 -7.68 -9.31
C GLY A 344 2.70 -9.16 -8.98
N HIS A 345 3.30 -9.46 -7.83
CA HIS A 345 3.34 -10.82 -7.29
C HIS A 345 1.92 -11.34 -7.01
N VAL A 346 1.06 -10.61 -6.29
CA VAL A 346 -0.31 -11.06 -5.98
C VAL A 346 -1.16 -11.24 -7.25
N THR A 347 -1.05 -10.37 -8.25
CA THR A 347 -1.71 -10.56 -9.55
C THR A 347 -1.24 -11.84 -10.24
N LYS A 348 0.08 -12.06 -10.33
CA LYS A 348 0.66 -13.28 -10.93
C LYS A 348 0.28 -14.56 -10.17
N MET A 349 0.19 -14.49 -8.85
CA MET A 349 -0.24 -15.61 -7.99
C MET A 349 -1.71 -15.96 -8.21
N LYS A 350 -2.57 -14.96 -8.43
CA LYS A 350 -4.00 -15.20 -8.72
C LYS A 350 -4.23 -15.92 -10.04
N ALA A 351 -3.43 -15.62 -11.06
CA ALA A 351 -3.41 -16.36 -12.33
C ALA A 351 -3.05 -17.85 -12.17
N ASN A 352 -2.39 -18.23 -11.07
CA ASN A 352 -2.02 -19.61 -10.74
C ASN A 352 -2.56 -20.02 -9.37
N LYS A 353 -3.89 -20.17 -9.27
CA LYS A 353 -4.58 -20.51 -8.01
C LYS A 353 -4.03 -21.77 -7.31
N GLU A 354 -3.54 -22.75 -8.07
CA GLU A 354 -2.92 -23.97 -7.50
C GLU A 354 -1.72 -23.63 -6.61
N GLN A 355 -0.94 -22.58 -6.92
CA GLN A 355 0.19 -22.17 -6.09
C GLN A 355 -0.25 -21.64 -4.72
N PHE A 356 -1.32 -20.84 -4.65
CA PHE A 356 -1.90 -20.41 -3.36
C PHE A 356 -2.45 -21.61 -2.55
N GLU A 357 -3.00 -22.61 -3.23
CA GLU A 357 -3.48 -23.83 -2.58
C GLU A 357 -2.32 -24.70 -2.05
N LEU A 358 -1.17 -24.74 -2.74
CA LEU A 358 0.05 -25.41 -2.28
C LEU A 358 0.71 -24.69 -1.10
N GLU A 359 0.96 -23.38 -1.19
CA GLU A 359 1.56 -22.59 -0.11
C GLU A 359 0.71 -22.66 1.18
N PHE A 360 -0.62 -22.59 1.06
CA PHE A 360 -1.52 -22.76 2.20
C PHE A 360 -1.48 -24.17 2.83
N GLN A 361 -1.19 -25.21 2.03
CA GLN A 361 -1.01 -26.58 2.51
C GLN A 361 0.31 -26.79 3.26
N GLU A 362 1.35 -26.01 2.96
CA GLU A 362 2.63 -26.09 3.67
C GLU A 362 2.58 -25.52 5.09
N LEU A 363 1.77 -24.50 5.35
CA LEU A 363 1.54 -23.95 6.70
C LEU A 363 1.13 -25.04 7.71
N SER A 364 1.55 -24.94 8.98
CA SER A 364 1.18 -25.92 10.01
C SER A 364 -0.34 -26.01 10.21
N GLN A 365 -0.86 -27.22 10.49
CA GLN A 365 -2.28 -27.47 10.65
C GLN A 365 -2.57 -28.27 11.91
N GLY A 366 -3.67 -27.93 12.59
CA GLY A 366 -4.08 -28.58 13.84
C GLY A 366 -3.25 -28.12 15.05
N LEU A 367 -3.42 -28.85 16.16
CA LEU A 367 -2.83 -28.52 17.45
C LEU A 367 -1.38 -29.01 17.51
N THR A 368 -0.41 -28.09 17.40
CA THR A 368 1.02 -28.43 17.37
C THR A 368 1.73 -28.29 18.73
N LYS A 369 1.03 -27.75 19.75
CA LYS A 369 1.55 -27.46 21.10
C LYS A 369 0.54 -27.85 22.18
N ALA A 370 0.97 -27.90 23.44
CA ALA A 370 0.14 -28.30 24.59
C ALA A 370 -1.11 -27.41 24.75
N HIS A 371 -2.22 -28.01 25.16
CA HIS A 371 -3.57 -27.42 25.24
C HIS A 371 -4.43 -28.09 26.34
N GLU A 372 -3.81 -28.62 27.38
CA GLU A 372 -4.42 -29.44 28.44
C GLU A 372 -5.54 -28.70 29.18
N LYS A 373 -5.33 -27.42 29.52
CA LYS A 373 -6.33 -26.63 30.26
C LYS A 373 -7.60 -26.38 29.45
N ALA A 374 -7.50 -26.41 28.12
CA ALA A 374 -8.67 -26.32 27.25
C ALA A 374 -9.45 -27.64 27.17
N LEU A 375 -8.79 -28.79 27.32
CA LEU A 375 -9.44 -30.11 27.36
C LEU A 375 -10.14 -30.37 28.70
N GLU A 376 -9.64 -29.81 29.80
CA GLU A 376 -10.33 -29.78 31.09
C GLU A 376 -11.61 -28.94 31.05
N ASN A 377 -11.67 -27.91 30.19
CA ASN A 377 -12.75 -26.92 30.12
C ASN A 377 -13.60 -27.00 28.82
N PRO A 378 -14.14 -28.17 28.41
CA PRO A 378 -14.77 -28.35 27.11
C PRO A 378 -16.08 -27.54 26.96
N SER A 379 -16.80 -27.31 28.06
CA SER A 379 -18.02 -26.47 28.08
C SER A 379 -17.76 -25.01 27.72
N LYS A 380 -16.54 -24.52 27.93
CA LYS A 380 -16.12 -23.15 27.59
C LYS A 380 -15.60 -23.02 26.16
N ASN A 381 -15.53 -24.10 25.38
CA ASN A 381 -15.05 -24.11 23.99
C ASN A 381 -16.20 -24.19 22.99
N ARG A 382 -16.33 -23.17 22.12
CA ARG A 382 -17.32 -23.16 21.03
C ARG A 382 -17.07 -24.26 19.99
N TYR A 383 -15.81 -24.62 19.76
CA TYR A 383 -15.40 -25.71 18.88
C TYR A 383 -14.25 -26.48 19.54
N GLN A 384 -14.40 -27.78 19.79
CA GLN A 384 -13.38 -28.57 20.51
C GLN A 384 -12.06 -28.74 19.74
N SER A 385 -12.07 -28.51 18.42
CA SER A 385 -10.87 -28.49 17.57
C SER A 385 -10.16 -27.13 17.50
N ILE A 386 -10.73 -26.06 18.06
CA ILE A 386 -10.16 -24.70 18.05
C ILE A 386 -10.04 -24.20 19.48
N ILE A 387 -8.88 -24.47 20.07
CA ILE A 387 -8.57 -24.23 21.48
C ILE A 387 -7.20 -23.53 21.63
N PRO A 388 -6.98 -22.71 22.67
CA PRO A 388 -5.72 -22.02 22.89
C PRO A 388 -4.63 -23.00 23.33
N TYR A 389 -3.37 -22.65 23.06
CA TYR A 389 -2.23 -23.36 23.63
C TYR A 389 -1.94 -22.88 25.07
N ASP A 390 -1.51 -23.77 25.95
CA ASP A 390 -1.35 -23.47 27.38
C ASP A 390 -0.33 -22.38 27.67
N PHE A 391 0.73 -22.27 26.86
CA PHE A 391 1.85 -21.36 27.09
C PHE A 391 1.51 -19.86 26.87
N ASN A 392 0.43 -19.56 26.15
CA ASN A 392 0.00 -18.19 25.86
C ASN A 392 -1.53 -17.99 25.90
N ARG A 393 -2.30 -18.95 26.44
CA ARG A 393 -3.72 -18.72 26.77
C ARG A 393 -3.86 -17.53 27.71
N VAL A 394 -4.96 -16.80 27.62
CA VAL A 394 -5.26 -15.77 28.62
C VAL A 394 -5.70 -16.47 29.92
N VAL A 395 -5.00 -16.19 31.02
CA VAL A 395 -5.28 -16.76 32.34
C VAL A 395 -6.09 -15.76 33.16
N LEU A 396 -7.33 -16.11 33.49
CA LEU A 396 -8.24 -15.27 34.28
C LEU A 396 -7.78 -15.22 35.74
N LYS A 397 -7.72 -14.01 36.31
CA LYS A 397 -7.28 -13.74 37.68
C LYS A 397 -8.46 -13.27 38.50
N ARG A 398 -9.06 -14.18 39.29
CA ARG A 398 -10.14 -13.88 40.24
C ARG A 398 -9.64 -14.09 41.66
N ASP A 399 -10.03 -13.23 42.60
CA ASP A 399 -9.65 -13.38 44.00
C ASP A 399 -10.38 -14.57 44.64
N SER A 400 -9.62 -15.57 45.08
CA SER A 400 -10.11 -16.85 45.61
C SER A 400 -10.75 -16.78 47.01
N VAL A 401 -10.97 -15.58 47.54
CA VAL A 401 -11.25 -15.35 48.97
C VAL A 401 -12.66 -15.81 49.39
N ASN A 402 -13.63 -15.85 48.47
CA ASN A 402 -15.03 -16.20 48.76
C ASN A 402 -15.59 -17.39 47.97
N HIS A 403 -14.81 -17.99 47.05
CA HIS A 403 -15.27 -19.10 46.20
C HIS A 403 -14.85 -20.45 46.77
N SER A 404 -15.76 -21.42 46.74
CA SER A 404 -15.55 -22.73 47.38
C SER A 404 -14.57 -23.63 46.60
N VAL A 405 -13.95 -24.58 47.30
CA VAL A 405 -12.82 -25.44 46.87
C VAL A 405 -13.16 -26.45 45.75
N TYR A 406 -14.20 -26.20 44.95
CA TYR A 406 -14.67 -27.07 43.86
C TYR A 406 -14.56 -26.45 42.46
N GLU A 407 -14.22 -25.16 42.33
CA GLU A 407 -14.17 -24.46 41.03
C GLU A 407 -12.73 -24.33 40.48
N ASN A 408 -12.17 -25.44 39.98
CA ASN A 408 -10.86 -25.43 39.29
C ASN A 408 -10.88 -24.66 37.95
N ASP A 409 -12.07 -24.39 37.41
CA ASP A 409 -12.29 -23.85 36.06
C ASP A 409 -12.32 -22.30 35.99
N LEU A 410 -12.01 -21.62 37.09
CA LEU A 410 -12.10 -20.15 37.18
C LEU A 410 -11.01 -19.40 36.39
N ASP A 411 -9.92 -20.06 36.01
CA ASP A 411 -8.75 -19.46 35.35
C ASP A 411 -8.83 -19.47 33.80
N TYR A 412 -9.78 -20.19 33.21
CA TYR A 412 -9.79 -20.50 31.79
C TYR A 412 -10.77 -19.66 30.95
N ILE A 413 -10.26 -19.17 29.81
CA ILE A 413 -11.05 -18.70 28.67
C ILE A 413 -10.39 -19.17 27.36
N ASN A 414 -11.19 -19.47 26.34
CA ASN A 414 -10.69 -19.77 24.99
C ASN A 414 -10.24 -18.47 24.26
N ALA A 415 -9.06 -17.99 24.65
CA ALA A 415 -8.37 -16.85 24.05
C ALA A 415 -6.85 -17.00 24.19
N SER A 416 -6.10 -16.44 23.25
CA SER A 416 -4.62 -16.48 23.22
C SER A 416 -4.03 -15.08 23.11
N HIS A 417 -2.97 -14.79 23.86
CA HIS A 417 -2.14 -13.60 23.67
C HIS A 417 -1.29 -13.77 22.40
N ILE A 418 -1.38 -12.79 21.49
CA ILE A 418 -0.65 -12.75 20.23
C ILE A 418 0.29 -11.53 20.23
N LYS A 419 1.55 -11.74 19.86
CA LYS A 419 2.54 -10.67 19.66
C LYS A 419 2.46 -10.11 18.24
N GLY A 420 2.51 -8.78 18.11
CA GLY A 420 2.67 -8.12 16.81
C GLY A 420 4.12 -8.05 16.33
N PHE A 421 4.34 -7.36 15.20
CA PHE A 421 5.69 -7.09 14.67
C PHE A 421 6.59 -6.46 15.76
N GLU A 422 7.78 -7.03 15.96
CA GLU A 422 8.73 -6.70 17.05
C GLU A 422 8.11 -6.64 18.48
N SER A 423 6.94 -7.23 18.71
CA SER A 423 6.11 -7.02 19.92
C SER A 423 5.75 -5.55 20.21
N ARG A 424 5.81 -4.66 19.21
CA ARG A 424 5.39 -3.23 19.31
C ARG A 424 3.91 -3.07 19.66
N LYS A 425 3.11 -4.08 19.32
CA LYS A 425 1.69 -4.26 19.67
C LYS A 425 1.48 -5.64 20.29
N SER A 426 0.38 -5.77 21.01
CA SER A 426 -0.17 -7.05 21.45
C SER A 426 -1.66 -7.15 21.15
N TYR A 427 -2.12 -8.37 20.92
CA TYR A 427 -3.53 -8.68 20.66
C TYR A 427 -3.97 -9.84 21.54
N ILE A 428 -5.29 -9.98 21.71
CA ILE A 428 -5.91 -11.18 22.26
C ILE A 428 -6.81 -11.76 21.17
N ALA A 429 -6.43 -12.92 20.63
CA ALA A 429 -7.25 -13.67 19.68
C ALA A 429 -8.21 -14.57 20.47
N ALA A 430 -9.49 -14.19 20.54
CA ALA A 430 -10.51 -14.86 21.34
C ALA A 430 -11.60 -15.51 20.48
N GLN A 431 -12.24 -16.57 20.99
CA GLN A 431 -13.50 -17.05 20.38
C GLN A 431 -14.62 -16.00 20.56
N GLY A 432 -15.63 -16.04 19.70
CA GLY A 432 -16.87 -15.28 19.90
C GLY A 432 -17.66 -15.82 21.08
N PRO A 433 -18.01 -14.99 22.08
CA PRO A 433 -18.66 -15.41 23.31
C PRO A 433 -19.81 -16.43 23.14
N ILE A 434 -19.91 -17.30 24.16
CA ILE A 434 -20.98 -18.28 24.39
C ILE A 434 -21.57 -18.02 25.78
N THR A 435 -22.76 -18.57 26.06
CA THR A 435 -23.52 -18.34 27.30
C THR A 435 -22.69 -18.67 28.54
N GLU A 436 -21.89 -19.73 28.45
CA GLU A 436 -21.06 -20.34 29.48
C GLU A 436 -19.81 -19.52 29.82
N ALA A 437 -19.42 -18.57 28.96
CA ALA A 437 -18.15 -17.85 29.03
C ALA A 437 -18.27 -16.33 28.83
N ILE A 438 -19.49 -15.76 28.89
CA ILE A 438 -19.70 -14.32 28.66
C ILE A 438 -19.21 -13.43 29.81
N SER A 439 -19.36 -13.89 31.05
CA SER A 439 -18.76 -13.27 32.25
C SER A 439 -17.23 -13.35 32.21
N ASP A 440 -16.69 -14.48 31.77
CA ASP A 440 -15.25 -14.70 31.56
C ASP A 440 -14.68 -13.75 30.50
N PHE A 441 -15.39 -13.54 29.37
CA PHE A 441 -14.98 -12.61 28.33
C PHE A 441 -14.92 -11.16 28.81
N TRP A 442 -15.92 -10.70 29.58
CA TRP A 442 -15.86 -9.35 30.14
C TRP A 442 -14.82 -9.21 31.24
N TRP A 443 -14.59 -10.26 32.06
CA TRP A 443 -13.51 -10.27 33.04
C TRP A 443 -12.13 -10.20 32.37
N MET A 444 -11.95 -10.90 31.24
CA MET A 444 -10.74 -10.81 30.40
C MET A 444 -10.49 -9.37 29.92
N VAL A 445 -11.49 -8.73 29.29
CA VAL A 445 -11.40 -7.33 28.84
C VAL A 445 -11.08 -6.37 30.00
N TRP A 446 -11.69 -6.61 31.17
CA TRP A 446 -11.42 -5.82 32.38
C TRP A 446 -9.99 -5.99 32.91
N GLN A 447 -9.51 -7.23 33.08
CA GLN A 447 -8.19 -7.49 33.68
C GLN A 447 -7.04 -7.08 32.74
N GLU A 448 -7.15 -7.39 31.44
CA GLU A 448 -6.11 -7.13 30.43
C GLU A 448 -6.11 -5.66 29.96
N ARG A 449 -7.08 -4.87 30.45
CA ARG A 449 -7.21 -3.43 30.16
C ARG A 449 -7.42 -3.10 28.68
N THR A 450 -8.06 -3.99 27.94
CA THR A 450 -8.44 -3.76 26.54
C THR A 450 -9.34 -2.54 26.41
N GLU A 451 -8.85 -1.52 25.69
CA GLU A 451 -9.60 -0.31 25.34
C GLU A 451 -10.36 -0.45 23.99
N CYS A 452 -9.97 -1.42 23.16
CA CYS A 452 -10.50 -1.64 21.82
C CYS A 452 -10.82 -3.12 21.56
N ILE A 453 -12.08 -3.41 21.21
CA ILE A 453 -12.53 -4.75 20.79
C ILE A 453 -12.86 -4.72 19.30
N VAL A 454 -12.37 -5.70 18.55
CA VAL A 454 -12.66 -5.89 17.11
C VAL A 454 -13.47 -7.18 16.92
N MET A 455 -14.69 -7.04 16.39
CA MET A 455 -15.64 -8.11 16.14
C MET A 455 -15.84 -8.29 14.63
N LEU A 456 -15.50 -9.47 14.11
CA LEU A 456 -15.45 -9.79 12.67
C LEU A 456 -16.48 -10.86 12.28
N THR A 457 -17.68 -10.82 12.87
CA THR A 457 -18.76 -11.79 12.64
C THR A 457 -20.09 -11.16 13.02
N ASN A 458 -21.16 -11.58 12.37
CA ASN A 458 -22.51 -11.26 12.81
C ASN A 458 -22.93 -12.21 13.95
N VAL A 459 -23.94 -11.82 14.75
CA VAL A 459 -24.44 -12.65 15.86
C VAL A 459 -25.00 -13.99 15.34
N SER A 460 -25.66 -13.93 14.18
CA SER A 460 -26.14 -15.10 13.43
C SER A 460 -25.79 -14.94 11.95
N GLU A 461 -25.41 -16.04 11.31
CA GLU A 461 -24.92 -16.12 9.92
C GLU A 461 -25.53 -17.40 9.29
N MET A 462 -26.28 -17.27 8.19
CA MET A 462 -27.18 -18.30 7.62
C MET A 462 -28.08 -18.99 8.68
N GLY A 463 -28.52 -18.25 9.70
CA GLY A 463 -29.32 -18.78 10.83
C GLY A 463 -28.52 -19.55 11.89
N GLN A 464 -27.19 -19.72 11.72
CA GLN A 464 -26.30 -20.29 12.73
C GLN A 464 -25.75 -19.20 13.66
N MET A 465 -25.93 -19.37 14.97
CA MET A 465 -25.41 -18.46 15.99
C MET A 465 -23.87 -18.53 16.08
N LYS A 466 -23.18 -17.52 15.54
CA LYS A 466 -21.70 -17.48 15.48
C LYS A 466 -21.04 -16.86 16.70
N CYS A 467 -21.74 -15.92 17.33
CA CYS A 467 -21.33 -15.19 18.53
C CYS A 467 -22.63 -14.79 19.25
N ILE A 468 -22.72 -14.90 20.59
CA ILE A 468 -23.86 -14.27 21.27
C ILE A 468 -23.67 -12.76 21.32
N GLN A 469 -24.76 -12.00 21.39
CA GLN A 469 -24.68 -10.58 21.71
C GLN A 469 -24.21 -10.43 23.16
N TYR A 470 -23.11 -9.69 23.35
CA TYR A 470 -22.46 -9.52 24.66
C TYR A 470 -22.43 -8.07 25.14
N TRP A 471 -23.16 -7.17 24.48
CA TRP A 471 -23.33 -5.76 24.86
C TRP A 471 -24.84 -5.45 25.00
N PRO A 472 -25.24 -4.53 25.90
CA PRO A 472 -26.57 -3.95 25.87
C PRO A 472 -26.68 -2.92 24.73
N ASP A 473 -27.81 -2.87 24.03
CA ASP A 473 -28.06 -1.83 23.01
C ASP A 473 -28.54 -0.50 23.61
N LYS A 474 -28.99 -0.52 24.88
CA LYS A 474 -29.43 0.66 25.67
C LYS A 474 -29.19 0.40 27.16
N GLY A 475 -28.87 1.45 27.91
CA GLY A 475 -28.73 1.36 29.37
C GLY A 475 -27.47 0.57 29.79
N GLU A 476 -27.60 -0.27 30.80
CA GLU A 476 -26.50 -1.08 31.36
C GLU A 476 -26.95 -2.50 31.72
N GLN A 477 -26.02 -3.44 31.64
CA GLN A 477 -26.23 -4.87 31.90
C GLN A 477 -24.99 -5.46 32.58
N ARG A 478 -25.20 -6.29 33.60
CA ARG A 478 -24.13 -6.94 34.37
C ARG A 478 -23.84 -8.35 33.86
N TYR A 479 -22.56 -8.67 33.69
CA TYR A 479 -22.03 -9.93 33.17
C TYR A 479 -20.99 -10.49 34.14
N GLY A 480 -21.42 -11.36 35.07
CA GLY A 480 -20.60 -11.70 36.24
C GLY A 480 -20.41 -10.44 37.09
N ASP A 481 -19.17 -10.04 37.33
CA ASP A 481 -18.86 -8.84 38.14
C ASP A 481 -18.64 -7.56 37.34
N VAL A 482 -18.59 -7.67 36.01
CA VAL A 482 -18.44 -6.51 35.12
C VAL A 482 -19.81 -5.96 34.75
N THR A 483 -20.06 -4.70 35.10
CA THR A 483 -21.24 -3.97 34.62
C THR A 483 -20.88 -3.20 33.36
N VAL A 484 -21.57 -3.47 32.26
CA VAL A 484 -21.31 -2.89 30.94
C VAL A 484 -22.45 -1.96 30.57
N LYS A 485 -22.11 -0.73 30.19
CA LYS A 485 -23.04 0.37 29.92
C LYS A 485 -22.86 0.88 28.50
N PHE A 486 -23.96 1.03 27.78
CA PHE A 486 -23.99 1.61 26.45
C PHE A 486 -23.94 3.13 26.50
N LEU A 487 -22.97 3.75 25.82
CA LEU A 487 -22.83 5.21 25.72
C LEU A 487 -23.38 5.75 24.40
N GLY A 488 -23.24 4.99 23.32
CA GLY A 488 -23.71 5.36 21.98
C GLY A 488 -23.12 4.45 20.89
N ASN A 489 -23.60 4.62 19.66
CA ASN A 489 -23.01 3.98 18.49
C ASN A 489 -23.07 4.88 17.24
N GLU A 490 -22.19 4.57 16.29
CA GLU A 490 -22.20 5.07 14.93
C GLU A 490 -22.29 3.87 13.99
N SER A 491 -23.08 4.00 12.92
CA SER A 491 -23.23 2.97 11.89
C SER A 491 -22.78 3.52 10.54
N PHE A 492 -21.96 2.74 9.86
CA PHE A 492 -21.48 2.95 8.49
C PHE A 492 -22.05 1.83 7.61
N ALA A 493 -21.74 1.80 6.31
CA ALA A 493 -22.22 0.74 5.41
C ALA A 493 -21.73 -0.65 5.86
N ASP A 494 -20.42 -0.78 6.13
CA ASP A 494 -19.77 -2.08 6.36
C ASP A 494 -19.43 -2.36 7.84
N CYS A 495 -19.63 -1.39 8.74
CA CYS A 495 -19.29 -1.54 10.15
C CYS A 495 -20.14 -0.68 11.11
N ILE A 496 -20.13 -1.08 12.38
CA ILE A 496 -20.76 -0.39 13.51
C ILE A 496 -19.69 -0.14 14.57
N ARG A 497 -19.55 1.10 15.04
CA ARG A 497 -18.72 1.47 16.19
C ARG A 497 -19.62 1.67 17.41
N ARG A 498 -19.42 0.90 18.49
CA ARG A 498 -20.15 1.07 19.77
C ARG A 498 -19.20 1.57 20.84
N ASP A 499 -19.59 2.64 21.53
CA ASP A 499 -18.90 3.15 22.71
C ASP A 499 -19.55 2.60 23.97
N LEU A 500 -18.74 1.95 24.81
CA LEU A 500 -19.17 1.29 26.04
C LEU A 500 -18.36 1.82 27.24
N GLN A 501 -18.95 1.73 28.42
CA GLN A 501 -18.29 1.92 29.72
C GLN A 501 -18.40 0.61 30.51
N ILE A 502 -17.29 0.13 31.05
CA ILE A 502 -17.25 -1.04 31.93
C ILE A 502 -16.88 -0.62 33.35
N ASP A 503 -17.58 -1.14 34.35
CA ASP A 503 -17.33 -0.88 35.77
C ASP A 503 -17.19 -2.19 36.56
N VAL A 504 -16.21 -2.21 37.48
CA VAL A 504 -16.04 -3.20 38.53
C VAL A 504 -15.60 -2.44 39.79
N ASP A 505 -16.23 -2.74 40.93
CA ASP A 505 -15.95 -2.12 42.24
C ASP A 505 -15.93 -0.58 42.24
N GLY A 506 -16.78 0.06 41.42
CA GLY A 506 -16.86 1.52 41.29
C GLY A 506 -15.71 2.15 40.51
N LYS A 507 -14.90 1.33 39.81
CA LYS A 507 -13.86 1.77 38.89
C LYS A 507 -14.37 1.62 37.47
N SER A 508 -14.62 2.74 36.81
CA SER A 508 -15.10 2.77 35.42
C SER A 508 -13.96 2.96 34.41
N ARG A 509 -14.08 2.30 33.24
CA ARG A 509 -13.21 2.48 32.06
C ARG A 509 -14.05 2.51 30.78
N LYS A 510 -13.61 3.26 29.75
CA LYS A 510 -14.23 3.23 28.43
C LYS A 510 -13.64 2.09 27.59
N VAL A 511 -14.48 1.41 26.81
CA VAL A 511 -14.08 0.44 25.78
C VAL A 511 -14.87 0.73 24.51
N THR A 512 -14.19 0.75 23.36
CA THR A 512 -14.85 0.94 22.05
C THR A 512 -14.81 -0.37 21.27
N GLN A 513 -15.98 -0.86 20.87
CA GLN A 513 -16.14 -2.03 20.03
C GLN A 513 -16.29 -1.59 18.57
N PHE A 514 -15.44 -2.10 17.69
CA PHE A 514 -15.55 -1.99 16.25
C PHE A 514 -16.10 -3.32 15.70
N HIS A 515 -17.26 -3.29 15.07
CA HIS A 515 -17.97 -4.46 14.57
C HIS A 515 -18.08 -4.39 13.04
N TYR A 516 -17.30 -5.19 12.33
CA TYR A 516 -17.38 -5.33 10.87
C TYR A 516 -18.50 -6.30 10.52
N ILE A 517 -19.49 -5.83 9.75
CA ILE A 517 -20.73 -6.55 9.43
C ILE A 517 -20.77 -7.09 8.00
N ALA A 518 -19.91 -6.58 7.11
CA ALA A 518 -19.87 -6.92 5.68
C ALA A 518 -19.08 -8.19 5.34
N TRP A 519 -18.56 -8.96 6.31
CA TRP A 519 -17.89 -10.23 6.01
C TRP A 519 -18.92 -11.32 5.68
N PRO A 520 -18.95 -11.88 4.46
CA PRO A 520 -19.97 -12.85 4.07
C PRO A 520 -19.83 -14.21 4.76
N ASP A 521 -20.92 -14.95 4.75
CA ASP A 521 -21.07 -16.22 5.43
C ASP A 521 -20.35 -17.34 4.66
N LYS A 522 -19.40 -18.01 5.32
CA LYS A 522 -18.53 -19.10 4.81
C LYS A 522 -17.41 -18.68 3.83
N ASP A 523 -17.34 -17.43 3.40
CA ASP A 523 -16.31 -16.98 2.44
C ASP A 523 -15.59 -15.67 2.89
N VAL A 524 -14.99 -14.96 1.94
CA VAL A 524 -14.35 -13.63 2.08
C VAL A 524 -15.14 -12.54 1.32
N PRO A 525 -15.03 -11.25 1.71
CA PRO A 525 -15.61 -10.15 0.93
C PRO A 525 -15.09 -10.11 -0.52
N ASP A 526 -15.94 -9.68 -1.45
CA ASP A 526 -15.61 -9.57 -2.88
C ASP A 526 -14.42 -8.62 -3.15
N THR A 527 -14.20 -7.63 -2.28
CA THR A 527 -13.06 -6.70 -2.35
C THR A 527 -12.47 -6.47 -0.96
N ALA A 528 -11.15 -6.28 -0.89
CA ALA A 528 -10.47 -6.04 0.38
C ALA A 528 -10.72 -4.65 0.99
N TRP A 529 -11.19 -3.70 0.18
CA TRP A 529 -11.35 -2.28 0.55
C TRP A 529 -12.14 -2.07 1.86
N SER A 530 -13.30 -2.69 2.02
CA SER A 530 -14.15 -2.45 3.21
C SER A 530 -13.52 -2.98 4.50
N LEU A 531 -12.72 -4.06 4.42
CA LEU A 531 -11.91 -4.52 5.54
C LEU A 531 -10.74 -3.57 5.81
N VAL A 532 -10.07 -3.07 4.77
CA VAL A 532 -8.95 -2.14 4.88
C VAL A 532 -9.39 -0.80 5.48
N GLU A 533 -10.52 -0.23 5.09
CA GLU A 533 -11.05 1.00 5.71
C GLU A 533 -11.53 0.80 7.15
N PHE A 534 -12.13 -0.34 7.45
CA PHE A 534 -12.43 -0.74 8.82
C PHE A 534 -11.15 -0.84 9.66
N TRP A 535 -10.11 -1.47 9.12
CA TRP A 535 -8.79 -1.61 9.76
C TRP A 535 -8.07 -0.26 9.96
N LYS A 536 -8.06 0.63 8.95
CA LYS A 536 -7.56 2.02 9.09
C LYS A 536 -8.33 2.77 10.18
N SER A 537 -9.65 2.60 10.24
CA SER A 537 -10.52 3.22 11.26
C SER A 537 -10.21 2.72 12.67
N VAL A 538 -9.91 1.42 12.84
CA VAL A 538 -9.43 0.85 14.10
C VAL A 538 -8.06 1.43 14.46
N ARG A 539 -7.09 1.47 13.54
CA ARG A 539 -5.73 2.01 13.78
C ARG A 539 -5.73 3.49 14.14
N LYS A 540 -6.62 4.29 13.54
CA LYS A 540 -6.82 5.72 13.86
C LYS A 540 -7.30 5.95 15.30
N TYR A 541 -7.94 4.94 15.92
CA TYR A 541 -8.31 4.95 17.33
C TYR A 541 -7.22 4.33 18.23
N TYR A 542 -6.72 3.16 17.85
CA TYR A 542 -5.74 2.37 18.61
C TYR A 542 -4.29 2.77 18.27
N VAL A 543 -3.93 4.02 18.60
CA VAL A 543 -2.63 4.60 18.21
C VAL A 543 -1.45 4.11 19.07
N ASN A 544 -1.69 3.79 20.35
CA ASN A 544 -0.61 3.69 21.34
C ASN A 544 -0.01 2.28 21.58
N GLY A 545 -0.66 1.18 21.18
CA GLY A 545 -0.16 -0.20 21.39
C GLY A 545 -0.02 -0.71 22.84
N LYS A 546 -0.17 0.15 23.86
CA LYS A 546 0.19 -0.10 25.28
C LYS A 546 -0.64 -1.15 26.02
N VAL A 547 -1.82 -1.51 25.51
CA VAL A 547 -2.73 -2.51 26.10
C VAL A 547 -3.28 -3.39 24.98
N PRO A 548 -3.51 -4.69 25.19
CA PRO A 548 -3.87 -5.60 24.10
C PRO A 548 -5.23 -5.27 23.46
N MET A 549 -5.26 -5.24 22.13
CA MET A 549 -6.52 -5.20 21.36
C MET A 549 -7.16 -6.59 21.37
N THR A 550 -8.41 -6.73 21.82
CA THR A 550 -9.13 -8.01 21.74
C THR A 550 -9.76 -8.13 20.36
N VAL A 551 -9.44 -9.19 19.61
CA VAL A 551 -9.95 -9.44 18.26
C VAL A 551 -10.64 -10.80 18.24
N HIS A 552 -11.88 -10.87 17.77
CA HIS A 552 -12.64 -12.13 17.67
C HIS A 552 -13.54 -12.21 16.43
N CYS A 553 -13.90 -13.44 16.09
CA CYS A 553 -14.96 -13.77 15.14
C CYS A 553 -15.86 -14.82 15.81
N SER A 554 -16.18 -15.94 15.15
CA SER A 554 -16.82 -17.10 15.80
C SER A 554 -15.79 -17.97 16.55
N ALA A 555 -14.80 -18.53 15.84
CA ALA A 555 -13.78 -19.41 16.43
C ALA A 555 -12.52 -18.67 16.92
N GLY A 556 -12.35 -17.40 16.52
CA GLY A 556 -11.19 -16.60 16.91
C GLY A 556 -9.90 -16.97 16.17
N VAL A 557 -9.97 -17.52 14.96
CA VAL A 557 -8.79 -17.97 14.19
C VAL A 557 -8.81 -17.60 12.71
N GLY A 558 -9.93 -17.78 12.00
CA GLY A 558 -10.05 -17.44 10.57
C GLY A 558 -10.00 -15.94 10.29
N ARG A 559 -11.16 -15.29 10.23
CA ARG A 559 -11.29 -13.83 10.05
C ARG A 559 -10.42 -13.02 11.04
N THR A 560 -10.33 -13.48 12.30
CA THR A 560 -9.43 -12.94 13.34
C THR A 560 -7.96 -13.01 12.96
N GLY A 561 -7.50 -14.14 12.42
CA GLY A 561 -6.14 -14.30 11.92
C GLY A 561 -5.86 -13.38 10.74
N THR A 562 -6.78 -13.26 9.78
CA THR A 562 -6.63 -12.36 8.63
C THR A 562 -6.50 -10.90 9.07
N PHE A 563 -7.33 -10.42 10.02
CA PHE A 563 -7.24 -9.05 10.52
C PHE A 563 -5.95 -8.78 11.30
N ILE A 564 -5.52 -9.72 12.16
CA ILE A 564 -4.26 -9.56 12.92
C ILE A 564 -3.05 -9.64 11.97
N ALA A 565 -3.06 -10.56 11.01
CA ALA A 565 -1.99 -10.68 10.01
C ALA A 565 -1.86 -9.40 9.17
N LEU A 566 -2.97 -8.81 8.71
CA LEU A 566 -2.97 -7.53 8.00
C LEU A 566 -2.28 -6.42 8.83
N ASP A 567 -2.62 -6.31 10.12
CA ASP A 567 -2.07 -5.28 11.00
C ASP A 567 -0.57 -5.49 11.31
N ILE A 568 -0.12 -6.74 11.35
CA ILE A 568 1.29 -7.11 11.57
C ILE A 568 2.11 -6.92 10.29
N ILE A 569 1.65 -7.46 9.15
CA ILE A 569 2.35 -7.41 7.86
C ILE A 569 2.50 -5.95 7.40
N TYR A 570 1.49 -5.10 7.61
CA TYR A 570 1.62 -3.68 7.31
C TYR A 570 2.69 -2.99 8.18
N ASP A 571 2.76 -3.29 9.48
CA ASP A 571 3.78 -2.73 10.36
C ASP A 571 5.20 -3.24 10.04
N GLU A 572 5.33 -4.52 9.65
CA GLU A 572 6.58 -5.13 9.18
C GLU A 572 7.03 -4.50 7.85
N ALA A 573 6.12 -4.34 6.89
CA ALA A 573 6.38 -3.74 5.59
C ALA A 573 6.72 -2.25 5.66
N CYS A 574 6.08 -1.49 6.55
CA CYS A 574 6.42 -0.08 6.80
C CYS A 574 7.80 0.12 7.45
N GLU A 575 8.35 -0.89 8.14
CA GLU A 575 9.70 -0.80 8.73
C GLU A 575 10.78 -1.36 7.80
N THR A 576 10.52 -2.51 7.17
CA THR A 576 11.51 -3.29 6.41
C THR A 576 11.55 -2.96 4.91
N GLY A 577 10.43 -2.47 4.35
CA GLY A 577 10.25 -2.33 2.90
C GLY A 577 9.82 -3.63 2.19
N ASN A 578 9.55 -4.71 2.94
CA ASN A 578 9.26 -6.05 2.41
C ASN A 578 7.97 -6.66 2.99
N VAL A 579 7.40 -7.61 2.26
CA VAL A 579 6.20 -8.38 2.63
C VAL A 579 6.55 -9.87 2.67
N ASP A 580 6.11 -10.55 3.73
CA ASP A 580 6.21 -12.01 3.87
C ASP A 580 4.95 -12.54 4.58
N VAL A 581 3.96 -12.94 3.78
CA VAL A 581 2.65 -13.39 4.29
C VAL A 581 2.74 -14.79 4.90
N MET A 582 3.53 -15.69 4.31
CA MET A 582 3.73 -17.07 4.78
C MET A 582 4.32 -17.11 6.18
N LYS A 583 5.45 -16.43 6.40
CA LYS A 583 6.11 -16.28 7.70
C LYS A 583 5.18 -15.64 8.74
N CYS A 584 4.41 -14.62 8.38
CA CYS A 584 3.47 -14.00 9.31
C CYS A 584 2.36 -14.97 9.74
N VAL A 585 1.75 -15.68 8.80
CA VAL A 585 0.68 -16.64 9.11
C VAL A 585 1.21 -17.83 9.91
N GLU A 586 2.39 -18.36 9.58
CA GLU A 586 3.01 -19.44 10.37
C GLU A 586 3.36 -18.98 11.81
N ASN A 587 3.93 -17.77 11.96
CA ASN A 587 4.17 -17.15 13.27
C ASN A 587 2.86 -16.92 14.08
N LEU A 588 1.71 -16.76 13.42
CA LEU A 588 0.41 -16.72 14.07
C LEU A 588 -0.11 -18.13 14.43
N ARG A 589 0.09 -19.13 13.57
CA ARG A 589 -0.27 -20.54 13.84
C ARG A 589 0.56 -21.15 14.97
N GLU A 590 1.81 -20.72 15.12
CA GLU A 590 2.67 -20.98 16.27
C GLU A 590 2.10 -20.45 17.59
N GLN A 591 1.27 -19.40 17.56
CA GLN A 591 0.69 -18.76 18.75
C GLN A 591 -0.78 -19.16 18.99
N ARG A 592 -1.54 -19.53 17.96
CA ARG A 592 -2.91 -20.07 18.09
C ARG A 592 -3.24 -20.95 16.88
N VAL A 593 -3.81 -22.13 17.13
CA VAL A 593 -4.16 -23.11 16.09
C VAL A 593 -4.92 -22.52 14.90
N ASN A 594 -4.52 -22.87 13.68
CA ASN A 594 -5.23 -22.57 12.42
C ASN A 594 -5.61 -21.09 12.20
N MET A 595 -4.79 -20.15 12.68
CA MET A 595 -4.89 -18.73 12.31
C MET A 595 -4.80 -18.57 10.78
N VAL A 596 -5.71 -17.76 10.20
CA VAL A 596 -6.06 -17.75 8.76
C VAL A 596 -6.48 -19.15 8.30
N GLN A 597 -7.79 -19.41 8.34
CA GLN A 597 -8.32 -20.77 8.44
C GLN A 597 -8.62 -21.45 7.10
N THR A 598 -8.73 -20.69 6.01
CA THR A 598 -9.04 -21.22 4.66
C THR A 598 -8.15 -20.58 3.59
N VAL A 599 -7.99 -21.26 2.45
CA VAL A 599 -7.25 -20.72 1.28
C VAL A 599 -7.84 -19.37 0.86
N ASN A 600 -9.16 -19.23 0.76
CA ASN A 600 -9.80 -17.95 0.41
C ASN A 600 -9.41 -16.83 1.40
N GLN A 601 -9.31 -17.11 2.71
CA GLN A 601 -8.85 -16.14 3.71
C GLN A 601 -7.36 -15.81 3.61
N PHE A 602 -6.55 -16.68 3.00
CA PHE A 602 -5.14 -16.47 2.73
C PHE A 602 -4.91 -15.67 1.44
N ILE A 603 -5.65 -15.97 0.37
CA ILE A 603 -5.67 -15.15 -0.87
C ILE A 603 -6.17 -13.72 -0.54
N PHE A 604 -7.28 -13.61 0.19
CA PHE A 604 -7.83 -12.31 0.59
C PHE A 604 -6.93 -11.52 1.55
N LEU A 605 -6.05 -12.19 2.32
CA LEU A 605 -5.01 -11.52 3.10
C LEU A 605 -3.99 -10.84 2.18
N HIS A 606 -3.60 -11.48 1.07
CA HIS A 606 -2.71 -10.87 0.09
C HIS A 606 -3.35 -9.63 -0.56
N ASP A 607 -4.63 -9.71 -0.94
CA ASP A 607 -5.39 -8.55 -1.45
C ASP A 607 -5.44 -7.40 -0.42
N ALA A 608 -5.77 -7.71 0.84
CA ALA A 608 -5.85 -6.71 1.89
C ALA A 608 -4.50 -6.06 2.21
N VAL A 609 -3.40 -6.82 2.19
CA VAL A 609 -2.05 -6.28 2.34
C VAL A 609 -1.70 -5.38 1.16
N ALA A 610 -1.93 -5.81 -0.09
CA ALA A 610 -1.61 -5.05 -1.29
C ALA A 610 -2.40 -3.73 -1.39
N GLU A 611 -3.69 -3.75 -1.05
CA GLU A 611 -4.54 -2.55 -0.94
C GLU A 611 -4.09 -1.63 0.22
N SER A 612 -3.75 -2.20 1.39
CA SER A 612 -3.31 -1.41 2.56
C SER A 612 -1.99 -0.67 2.33
N LEU A 613 -1.07 -1.25 1.54
CA LEU A 613 0.23 -0.67 1.19
C LEU A 613 0.16 0.39 0.09
N GLY A 614 -1.02 0.61 -0.49
CA GLY A 614 -1.30 1.72 -1.39
C GLY A 614 -0.98 1.49 -2.86
N PHE A 615 -0.76 0.24 -3.29
CA PHE A 615 -0.55 -0.11 -4.70
C PHE A 615 -1.85 -0.16 -5.51
N GLY A 616 -3.00 -0.21 -4.83
CA GLY A 616 -4.29 0.21 -5.40
C GLY A 616 -4.49 1.72 -5.31
N THR A 617 -4.31 2.32 -4.12
CA THR A 617 -4.35 3.79 -3.93
C THR A 617 -3.39 4.31 -2.87
N MET A 618 -2.59 5.30 -3.25
CA MET A 618 -2.14 6.32 -2.30
C MET A 618 -3.16 7.47 -2.27
N PRO A 619 -3.69 7.86 -1.10
CA PRO A 619 -4.58 9.00 -0.98
C PRO A 619 -3.79 10.29 -1.28
N VAL A 620 -3.95 10.83 -2.49
CA VAL A 620 -3.32 12.10 -2.83
C VAL A 620 -4.16 13.21 -2.20
N PHE A 621 -3.66 13.81 -1.12
CA PHE A 621 -4.33 14.96 -0.52
C PHE A 621 -4.45 16.09 -1.55
N ASN A 622 -5.60 16.75 -1.62
CA ASN A 622 -5.91 17.72 -2.68
C ASN A 622 -4.80 18.79 -2.87
N LYS A 623 -4.17 19.24 -1.77
CA LYS A 623 -3.06 20.22 -1.78
C LYS A 623 -1.73 19.71 -2.39
N GLN A 624 -1.54 18.40 -2.48
CA GLN A 624 -0.35 17.74 -3.03
C GLN A 624 -0.59 17.22 -4.45
N PHE A 625 -1.82 17.32 -4.96
CA PHE A 625 -2.18 16.82 -6.28
C PHE A 625 -1.38 17.44 -7.44
N PRO A 626 -1.04 18.75 -7.45
CA PRO A 626 -0.18 19.32 -8.49
C PRO A 626 1.21 18.67 -8.56
N ASP A 627 1.84 18.41 -7.40
CA ASP A 627 3.15 17.76 -7.34
C ASP A 627 3.09 16.29 -7.75
N VAL A 628 2.04 15.57 -7.34
CA VAL A 628 1.86 14.16 -7.74
C VAL A 628 1.55 14.05 -9.24
N LEU A 629 0.72 14.93 -9.80
CA LEU A 629 0.47 14.93 -11.25
C LEU A 629 1.75 15.27 -12.03
N ARG A 630 2.54 16.25 -11.59
CA ARG A 630 3.86 16.54 -12.19
C ARG A 630 4.77 15.31 -12.17
N TYR A 631 4.88 14.62 -11.04
CA TYR A 631 5.60 13.35 -10.92
C TYR A 631 5.02 12.23 -11.81
N LEU A 632 3.72 12.23 -12.11
CA LEU A 632 3.10 11.25 -13.02
C LEU A 632 3.33 11.59 -14.50
N MET A 633 3.46 12.87 -14.84
CA MET A 633 3.75 13.37 -16.19
C MET A 633 5.23 13.26 -16.60
N GLU A 634 6.15 13.00 -15.66
CA GLU A 634 7.56 12.72 -15.99
C GLU A 634 7.69 11.46 -16.85
N GLU A 635 8.36 11.59 -18.00
CA GLU A 635 8.76 10.48 -18.87
C GLU A 635 9.90 9.67 -18.27
N ASP A 636 9.91 8.37 -18.56
CA ASP A 636 11.02 7.46 -18.25
C ASP A 636 11.99 7.34 -19.44
N GLU A 637 13.28 7.66 -19.19
CA GLU A 637 14.33 7.71 -20.22
C GLU A 637 14.56 6.39 -20.99
N MET A 638 14.13 5.23 -20.45
CA MET A 638 14.31 3.93 -21.09
C MET A 638 13.08 3.47 -21.88
N SER A 639 11.86 3.81 -21.44
CA SER A 639 10.64 3.39 -22.15
C SER A 639 9.99 4.48 -23.01
N GLY A 640 10.33 5.76 -22.84
CA GLY A 640 9.67 6.87 -23.54
C GLY A 640 8.16 6.93 -23.24
N LEU A 641 7.79 6.63 -21.99
CA LEU A 641 6.42 6.68 -21.48
C LEU A 641 6.40 7.41 -20.15
N THR A 642 5.36 8.20 -19.92
CA THR A 642 5.08 8.83 -18.64
C THR A 642 4.68 7.79 -17.58
N ARG A 643 4.84 8.12 -16.30
CA ARG A 643 4.36 7.26 -15.21
C ARG A 643 2.81 7.18 -15.19
N LEU A 644 2.12 8.18 -15.74
CA LEU A 644 0.66 8.17 -15.97
C LEU A 644 0.25 7.15 -17.05
N GLU A 645 0.99 7.05 -18.16
CA GLU A 645 0.78 6.00 -19.18
C GLU A 645 1.08 4.61 -18.63
N ARG A 646 2.05 4.47 -17.72
CA ARG A 646 2.28 3.20 -17.01
C ARG A 646 1.09 2.82 -16.13
N GLN A 647 0.54 3.75 -15.35
CA GLN A 647 -0.71 3.54 -14.59
C GLN A 647 -1.88 3.14 -15.50
N TYR A 648 -2.04 3.82 -16.64
CA TYR A 648 -3.07 3.48 -17.62
C TYR A 648 -2.89 2.10 -18.25
N ASN A 649 -1.66 1.72 -18.61
CA ASN A 649 -1.40 0.40 -19.18
C ASN A 649 -1.58 -0.75 -18.17
N MET A 650 -1.36 -0.52 -16.87
CA MET A 650 -1.75 -1.47 -15.82
C MET A 650 -3.26 -1.71 -15.82
N LEU A 651 -4.08 -0.65 -15.92
CA LEU A 651 -5.54 -0.77 -16.00
C LEU A 651 -6.02 -1.59 -17.21
N ARG A 652 -5.30 -1.56 -18.32
CA ARG A 652 -5.57 -2.40 -19.51
C ARG A 652 -5.23 -3.87 -19.31
N GLN A 653 -4.24 -4.18 -18.47
CA GLN A 653 -3.77 -5.55 -18.20
C GLN A 653 -4.69 -6.32 -17.24
N LEU A 654 -5.47 -5.63 -16.39
CA LEU A 654 -6.38 -6.22 -15.39
C LEU A 654 -7.48 -7.15 -15.95
N ASN A 655 -7.63 -7.27 -17.28
CA ASN A 655 -8.74 -7.99 -17.93
C ASN A 655 -8.30 -8.79 -19.17
N MET A 656 -7.02 -9.23 -19.23
CA MET A 656 -6.46 -9.97 -20.36
C MET A 656 -6.68 -11.51 -20.33
N GLU A 657 -7.26 -12.07 -19.26
CA GLU A 657 -7.30 -13.54 -19.05
C GLU A 657 -8.54 -14.26 -19.63
N GLU A 658 -9.46 -13.55 -20.30
CA GLU A 658 -10.76 -14.12 -20.75
C GLU A 658 -10.89 -14.34 -22.28
N GLU A 659 -9.76 -14.37 -23.01
CA GLU A 659 -9.73 -14.67 -24.46
C GLU A 659 -8.69 -15.76 -24.80
N GLU A 660 -9.11 -17.03 -24.73
CA GLU A 660 -8.82 -18.12 -25.72
C GLU A 660 -9.26 -19.54 -25.26
N SER A 661 -10.49 -19.72 -24.76
CA SER A 661 -11.21 -21.00 -24.96
C SER A 661 -12.72 -20.91 -24.69
N ASN A 662 -13.50 -21.71 -25.42
CA ASN A 662 -14.89 -22.07 -25.13
C ASN A 662 -15.92 -20.92 -25.01
N MET A 663 -16.21 -20.21 -26.11
CA MET A 663 -17.58 -19.69 -26.30
C MET A 663 -18.52 -20.82 -26.71
N PRO A 664 -19.53 -21.19 -25.91
CA PRO A 664 -20.67 -21.93 -26.42
C PRO A 664 -21.58 -20.98 -27.20
N VAL A 665 -21.86 -21.28 -28.47
CA VAL A 665 -22.84 -20.51 -29.26
C VAL A 665 -24.24 -20.81 -28.72
N TYR A 666 -24.77 -19.91 -27.90
CA TYR A 666 -26.17 -19.88 -27.50
C TYR A 666 -26.92 -18.74 -28.19
N SER A 667 -28.22 -19.00 -28.41
CA SER A 667 -29.04 -18.34 -29.42
C SER A 667 -29.57 -16.96 -29.02
N ASN A 668 -29.40 -15.99 -29.92
CA ASN A 668 -30.38 -14.96 -30.30
C ASN A 668 -31.42 -14.53 -29.23
N ASP A 669 -31.03 -13.67 -28.28
CA ASP A 669 -31.94 -12.68 -27.63
C ASP A 669 -31.19 -11.60 -26.79
N ASP A 670 -29.84 -11.55 -26.79
CA ASP A 670 -29.04 -10.81 -25.78
C ASP A 670 -28.44 -9.45 -26.20
N ASP A 671 -28.73 -8.93 -27.40
CA ASP A 671 -28.15 -7.67 -27.94
C ASP A 671 -28.39 -6.41 -27.06
N VAL A 672 -29.29 -6.47 -26.06
CA VAL A 672 -29.66 -5.34 -25.20
C VAL A 672 -28.84 -5.27 -23.90
N GLN A 673 -28.14 -6.33 -23.49
CA GLN A 673 -27.41 -6.34 -22.20
C GLN A 673 -26.12 -5.51 -22.21
N SER A 674 -25.56 -5.20 -23.39
CA SER A 674 -24.32 -4.41 -23.52
C SER A 674 -24.47 -2.91 -23.24
N GLU A 675 -25.69 -2.38 -23.17
CA GLU A 675 -25.93 -0.93 -23.28
C GLU A 675 -26.31 -0.24 -21.96
N ILE A 676 -26.61 -0.99 -20.89
CA ILE A 676 -27.01 -0.46 -19.56
C ILE A 676 -26.19 -1.12 -18.44
N ILE A 677 -25.34 -0.36 -17.76
CA ILE A 677 -24.44 -0.87 -16.71
C ILE A 677 -24.76 -0.25 -15.34
N TRP A 678 -24.84 -1.10 -14.32
CA TRP A 678 -24.99 -0.71 -12.91
C TRP A 678 -23.64 -0.41 -12.27
N LEU A 679 -23.47 0.83 -11.82
CA LEU A 679 -22.25 1.33 -11.21
C LEU A 679 -22.37 1.35 -9.67
N PRO A 680 -21.29 1.07 -8.93
CA PRO A 680 -21.34 1.02 -7.47
C PRO A 680 -21.55 2.42 -6.86
N ASN A 681 -21.92 2.46 -5.58
CA ASN A 681 -22.07 3.71 -4.83
C ASN A 681 -20.86 3.92 -3.93
N LEU A 682 -19.78 4.50 -4.46
CA LEU A 682 -18.49 4.65 -3.75
C LEU A 682 -18.51 5.82 -2.74
N SER A 683 -19.36 6.82 -2.97
CA SER A 683 -19.59 7.92 -2.02
C SER A 683 -20.55 7.56 -0.87
N GLY A 684 -21.28 6.44 -0.98
CA GLY A 684 -22.34 6.03 -0.05
C GLY A 684 -23.62 6.86 -0.16
N ARG A 685 -23.77 7.68 -1.21
CA ARG A 685 -24.93 8.57 -1.43
C ARG A 685 -25.85 8.07 -2.53
N ASP A 686 -25.33 7.97 -3.75
CA ASP A 686 -26.14 7.88 -4.97
C ASP A 686 -25.92 6.56 -5.72
N ALA A 687 -27.00 5.97 -6.23
CA ALA A 687 -26.91 4.81 -7.11
C ALA A 687 -26.78 5.30 -8.56
N TYR A 688 -25.80 4.77 -9.31
CA TYR A 688 -25.49 5.22 -10.66
C TYR A 688 -25.80 4.16 -11.71
N ILE A 689 -26.35 4.60 -12.84
CA ILE A 689 -26.57 3.80 -14.05
C ILE A 689 -25.82 4.49 -15.18
N ALA A 690 -24.94 3.79 -15.89
CA ALA A 690 -24.38 4.26 -17.15
C ALA A 690 -25.13 3.62 -18.32
N MET A 691 -25.44 4.40 -19.35
CA MET A 691 -26.20 3.93 -20.52
C MET A 691 -25.65 4.53 -21.82
N LYS A 692 -25.50 3.68 -22.85
CA LYS A 692 -25.17 4.06 -24.22
C LYS A 692 -26.45 4.38 -25.01
N GLN A 693 -26.32 4.94 -26.22
CA GLN A 693 -27.42 5.17 -27.16
C GLN A 693 -28.36 3.96 -27.23
N VAL A 694 -29.59 4.19 -26.78
CA VAL A 694 -30.73 3.30 -26.96
C VAL A 694 -31.81 4.07 -27.72
N ASP A 695 -32.89 3.41 -28.12
CA ASP A 695 -34.07 4.11 -28.61
C ASP A 695 -34.76 4.95 -27.51
N ASP A 696 -35.54 5.95 -27.91
CA ASP A 696 -36.23 6.85 -26.98
C ASP A 696 -37.20 6.10 -26.04
N GLU A 697 -37.85 5.02 -26.49
CA GLU A 697 -38.77 4.25 -25.65
C GLU A 697 -38.02 3.49 -24.55
N THR A 698 -36.85 2.91 -24.85
CA THR A 698 -35.97 2.24 -23.88
C THR A 698 -35.34 3.22 -22.88
N LEU A 699 -34.91 4.40 -23.33
CA LEU A 699 -34.45 5.51 -22.46
C LEU A 699 -35.55 5.91 -21.46
N LEU A 700 -36.75 6.20 -21.97
CA LEU A 700 -37.89 6.64 -21.16
C LEU A 700 -38.44 5.52 -20.26
N ALA A 701 -38.48 4.28 -20.75
CA ALA A 701 -38.84 3.11 -19.96
C ALA A 701 -37.84 2.88 -18.82
N THR A 702 -36.55 3.14 -19.02
CA THR A 702 -35.53 3.06 -17.96
C THR A 702 -35.73 4.16 -16.92
N ILE A 703 -35.94 5.41 -17.35
CA ILE A 703 -36.26 6.56 -16.48
C ILE A 703 -37.50 6.28 -15.61
N ARG A 704 -38.54 5.66 -16.20
CA ARG A 704 -39.77 5.26 -15.49
C ARG A 704 -39.54 4.08 -14.54
N LYS A 705 -39.07 2.94 -15.06
CA LYS A 705 -38.90 1.68 -14.31
C LYS A 705 -37.93 1.81 -13.14
N ARG A 706 -36.90 2.66 -13.26
CA ARG A 706 -35.89 2.91 -12.21
C ARG A 706 -36.16 4.18 -11.40
N ASN A 707 -37.26 4.88 -11.66
CA ASN A 707 -37.67 6.10 -10.94
C ASN A 707 -36.55 7.16 -10.94
N VAL A 708 -35.90 7.36 -12.08
CA VAL A 708 -34.77 8.29 -12.26
C VAL A 708 -35.27 9.73 -12.08
N LYS A 709 -34.61 10.46 -11.19
CA LYS A 709 -34.88 11.89 -10.93
C LYS A 709 -33.84 12.79 -11.61
N TRP A 710 -32.65 12.25 -11.86
CA TRP A 710 -31.47 12.98 -12.32
C TRP A 710 -30.87 12.28 -13.54
N LEU A 711 -30.75 13.01 -14.65
CA LEU A 711 -30.13 12.57 -15.89
C LEU A 711 -28.96 13.50 -16.22
N ILE A 712 -27.77 12.96 -16.44
CA ILE A 712 -26.63 13.70 -16.99
C ILE A 712 -26.37 13.12 -18.39
N MET A 713 -26.67 13.91 -19.41
CA MET A 713 -26.35 13.63 -20.80
C MET A 713 -24.99 14.24 -21.11
N VAL A 714 -24.00 13.37 -21.34
CA VAL A 714 -22.57 13.72 -21.24
C VAL A 714 -21.97 14.24 -22.55
N ASP A 715 -22.74 14.26 -23.63
CA ASP A 715 -22.36 14.76 -24.95
C ASP A 715 -23.44 15.70 -25.53
N SER A 716 -23.07 16.44 -26.57
CA SER A 716 -23.69 17.71 -27.01
C SER A 716 -25.17 17.71 -27.40
N GLY A 717 -25.86 16.56 -27.35
CA GLY A 717 -27.20 16.39 -27.91
C GLY A 717 -27.21 16.51 -29.44
N ARG A 718 -28.39 16.30 -30.03
CA ARG A 718 -28.74 16.63 -31.41
C ARG A 718 -30.22 17.10 -31.43
N PRO A 719 -30.64 17.94 -32.38
CA PRO A 719 -32.00 18.48 -32.41
C PRO A 719 -33.12 17.43 -32.50
N GLU A 720 -32.82 16.23 -33.00
CA GLU A 720 -33.75 15.11 -33.10
C GLU A 720 -33.94 14.29 -31.81
N ASP A 721 -32.99 14.30 -30.86
CA ASP A 721 -33.09 13.52 -29.62
C ASP A 721 -34.34 13.97 -28.82
N VAL A 722 -35.23 13.07 -28.37
CA VAL A 722 -36.56 13.50 -27.89
C VAL A 722 -36.47 14.54 -26.77
N LEU A 723 -35.68 14.28 -25.73
CA LEU A 723 -35.57 15.17 -24.56
C LEU A 723 -34.93 16.53 -24.91
N VAL A 724 -34.09 16.59 -25.95
CA VAL A 724 -33.49 17.85 -26.44
C VAL A 724 -34.51 18.64 -27.27
N SER A 725 -35.38 17.94 -28.00
CA SER A 725 -36.33 18.47 -28.99
C SER A 725 -37.66 19.04 -28.46
N ILE A 726 -37.91 18.98 -27.14
CA ILE A 726 -39.16 19.47 -26.53
C ILE A 726 -38.97 20.93 -26.06
N GLY A 727 -39.70 21.86 -26.66
CA GLY A 727 -39.70 23.28 -26.30
C GLY A 727 -40.40 23.54 -24.96
N VAL A 728 -40.19 24.72 -24.38
CA VAL A 728 -40.69 25.04 -23.03
C VAL A 728 -42.21 25.20 -23.05
N ASN A 729 -42.89 24.42 -22.19
CA ASN A 729 -44.33 24.15 -22.13
C ASN A 729 -44.87 23.20 -23.23
N ASP A 730 -44.06 22.73 -24.17
CA ASP A 730 -44.47 21.66 -25.09
C ASP A 730 -44.55 20.32 -24.36
N THR A 731 -45.40 19.43 -24.88
CA THR A 731 -45.55 18.04 -24.42
C THR A 731 -45.43 17.09 -25.60
N ARG A 732 -44.71 15.98 -25.43
CA ARG A 732 -44.70 14.85 -26.38
C ARG A 732 -45.08 13.56 -25.67
N THR A 733 -45.84 12.71 -26.38
CA THR A 733 -46.25 11.38 -25.90
C THR A 733 -45.40 10.31 -26.58
N ILE A 734 -44.67 9.50 -25.81
CA ILE A 734 -43.88 8.34 -26.30
C ILE A 734 -44.07 7.16 -25.34
N ALA A 735 -44.22 5.92 -25.85
CA ALA A 735 -44.41 4.70 -25.05
C ALA A 735 -45.54 4.79 -23.98
N GLY A 736 -46.57 5.60 -24.21
CA GLY A 736 -47.65 5.86 -23.24
C GLY A 736 -47.29 6.84 -22.10
N LEU A 737 -46.21 7.62 -22.27
CA LEU A 737 -45.72 8.62 -21.33
C LEU A 737 -45.81 10.02 -21.94
N ASP A 738 -46.52 10.92 -21.28
CA ASP A 738 -46.56 12.33 -21.63
C ASP A 738 -45.42 13.07 -20.93
N ILE A 739 -44.55 13.72 -21.73
CA ILE A 739 -43.34 14.39 -21.26
C ILE A 739 -43.46 15.88 -21.56
N THR A 740 -43.76 16.68 -20.53
CA THR A 740 -43.86 18.14 -20.62
C THR A 740 -42.55 18.80 -20.17
N CYS A 741 -41.93 19.61 -21.03
CA CYS A 741 -40.80 20.45 -20.62
C CYS A 741 -41.32 21.66 -19.84
N GLN A 742 -40.97 21.77 -18.55
CA GLN A 742 -41.45 22.82 -17.66
C GLN A 742 -40.51 24.03 -17.60
N LYS A 743 -39.22 23.83 -17.81
CA LYS A 743 -38.19 24.87 -17.74
C LYS A 743 -36.95 24.42 -18.50
N LYS A 744 -36.33 25.33 -19.25
CA LYS A 744 -35.02 25.15 -19.88
C LYS A 744 -34.14 26.34 -19.53
N GLU A 745 -32.92 26.09 -19.09
CA GLU A 745 -31.95 27.09 -18.67
C GLU A 745 -30.61 26.84 -19.37
N ASP A 746 -30.16 27.80 -20.16
CA ASP A 746 -28.82 27.79 -20.75
C ASP A 746 -27.82 28.37 -19.73
N LEU A 747 -26.78 27.59 -19.42
CA LEU A 747 -25.70 27.95 -18.48
C LEU A 747 -24.34 28.01 -19.19
N GLY A 748 -24.36 28.31 -20.50
CA GLY A 748 -23.18 28.45 -21.36
C GLY A 748 -22.70 27.10 -21.87
N VAL A 749 -21.94 26.37 -21.05
CA VAL A 749 -21.31 25.09 -21.43
C VAL A 749 -22.24 23.88 -21.30
N PHE A 750 -23.30 24.00 -20.49
CA PHE A 750 -24.37 23.00 -20.39
C PHE A 750 -25.75 23.66 -20.34
N GLU A 751 -26.80 22.88 -20.58
CA GLU A 751 -28.19 23.27 -20.33
C GLU A 751 -28.77 22.46 -19.17
N ARG A 752 -29.62 23.08 -18.35
CA ARG A 752 -30.43 22.40 -17.33
C ARG A 752 -31.89 22.42 -17.75
N ILE A 753 -32.50 21.25 -17.91
CA ILE A 753 -33.87 21.08 -18.40
C ILE A 753 -34.70 20.30 -17.39
N GLN A 754 -35.89 20.81 -17.07
CA GLN A 754 -36.82 20.21 -16.11
C GLN A 754 -38.05 19.67 -16.84
N PHE A 755 -38.34 18.38 -16.68
CA PHE A 755 -39.52 17.72 -17.24
C PHE A 755 -40.49 17.25 -16.16
N SER A 756 -41.77 17.24 -16.52
CA SER A 756 -42.83 16.50 -15.84
C SER A 756 -43.22 15.33 -16.73
N ILE A 757 -43.15 14.10 -16.20
CA ILE A 757 -43.54 12.88 -16.91
C ILE A 757 -44.81 12.32 -16.26
N THR A 758 -45.87 12.19 -17.05
CA THR A 758 -47.17 11.63 -16.67
C THR A 758 -47.49 10.37 -17.47
N SER A 759 -48.35 9.51 -16.90
CA SER A 759 -48.80 8.25 -17.52
C SER A 759 -50.10 7.83 -16.83
N ASP A 760 -51.05 7.21 -17.53
CA ASP A 760 -52.37 6.82 -17.00
C ASP A 760 -52.30 6.00 -15.70
N GLU A 761 -51.23 5.22 -15.50
CA GLU A 761 -50.99 4.41 -14.31
C GLU A 761 -50.60 5.20 -13.04
N ARG A 762 -50.28 6.50 -13.13
CA ARG A 762 -49.75 7.30 -12.01
C ARG A 762 -50.60 8.52 -11.67
N THR A 763 -51.07 8.56 -10.43
CA THR A 763 -51.83 9.68 -9.84
C THR A 763 -50.99 10.94 -9.52
N LYS A 764 -49.67 10.91 -9.75
CA LYS A 764 -48.76 12.06 -9.59
C LYS A 764 -47.67 12.06 -10.67
N PRO A 765 -47.31 13.23 -11.24
CA PRO A 765 -46.21 13.35 -12.20
C PRO A 765 -44.85 12.99 -11.58
N GLN A 766 -43.98 12.36 -12.36
CA GLN A 766 -42.55 12.25 -12.04
C GLN A 766 -41.82 13.52 -12.46
N LYS A 767 -41.00 14.08 -11.58
CA LYS A 767 -40.06 15.14 -11.93
C LYS A 767 -38.76 14.52 -12.43
N LEU A 768 -38.31 14.90 -13.61
CA LEU A 768 -36.97 14.63 -14.13
C LEU A 768 -36.21 15.96 -14.27
N ILE A 769 -34.93 15.98 -13.89
CA ILE A 769 -34.01 17.08 -14.16
C ILE A 769 -32.86 16.52 -14.99
N MET A 770 -32.66 17.09 -16.17
CA MET A 770 -31.60 16.75 -17.12
C MET A 770 -30.53 17.84 -17.14
N PHE A 771 -29.27 17.42 -17.14
CA PHE A 771 -28.09 18.24 -17.40
C PHE A 771 -27.52 17.80 -18.75
N LEU A 772 -27.41 18.70 -19.72
CA LEU A 772 -26.96 18.42 -21.08
C LEU A 772 -25.66 19.17 -21.37
N LEU A 773 -24.53 18.46 -21.45
CA LEU A 773 -23.22 19.07 -21.69
C LEU A 773 -23.03 19.42 -23.17
N LYS A 774 -23.24 20.68 -23.54
CA LYS A 774 -23.22 21.14 -24.94
C LYS A 774 -21.85 21.10 -25.59
N THR A 775 -20.76 21.24 -24.83
CA THR A 775 -19.40 21.41 -25.37
C THR A 775 -18.67 20.11 -25.72
N TRP A 776 -19.19 18.95 -25.30
CA TRP A 776 -18.56 17.66 -25.63
C TRP A 776 -19.16 17.07 -26.91
N GLU A 777 -18.63 17.52 -28.04
CA GLU A 777 -19.06 17.12 -29.39
C GLU A 777 -18.75 15.65 -29.72
N GLU A 778 -19.37 15.16 -30.80
CA GLU A 778 -19.19 13.81 -31.35
C GLU A 778 -17.73 13.56 -31.79
N SER A 779 -17.14 14.52 -32.53
CA SER A 779 -15.78 14.44 -33.08
C SER A 779 -14.66 14.51 -32.04
N ASN A 780 -14.97 14.90 -30.80
CA ASN A 780 -13.96 15.20 -29.78
C ASN A 780 -13.91 14.08 -28.73
N GLU A 781 -12.78 13.37 -28.69
CA GLU A 781 -12.54 12.25 -27.75
C GLU A 781 -12.64 12.69 -26.28
N VAL A 782 -12.22 13.92 -25.99
CA VAL A 782 -12.31 14.58 -24.68
C VAL A 782 -13.01 15.94 -24.82
N PRO A 783 -13.57 16.53 -23.74
CA PRO A 783 -14.10 17.89 -23.77
C PRO A 783 -13.01 18.94 -24.11
N SER A 784 -13.44 20.11 -24.57
CA SER A 784 -12.56 21.25 -24.91
C SER A 784 -11.67 21.72 -23.76
N ASP A 785 -12.21 21.69 -22.54
CA ASP A 785 -11.60 22.28 -21.36
C ASP A 785 -12.18 21.64 -20.07
N PRO A 786 -11.40 21.52 -18.98
CA PRO A 786 -11.88 20.97 -17.71
C PRO A 786 -13.04 21.75 -17.06
N TYR A 787 -13.12 23.06 -17.31
CA TYR A 787 -14.12 23.94 -16.68
C TYR A 787 -15.55 23.59 -17.12
N SER A 788 -15.73 23.17 -18.38
CA SER A 788 -17.01 22.70 -18.92
C SER A 788 -17.63 21.55 -18.12
N VAL A 789 -16.79 20.65 -17.60
CA VAL A 789 -17.21 19.50 -16.77
C VAL A 789 -17.35 19.91 -15.28
N LEU A 790 -16.39 20.67 -14.74
CA LEU A 790 -16.40 21.08 -13.33
C LEU A 790 -17.58 21.99 -12.97
N SER A 791 -17.99 22.89 -13.88
CA SER A 791 -19.14 23.78 -13.69
C SER A 791 -20.48 23.02 -13.65
N LEU A 792 -20.64 21.98 -14.47
CA LEU A 792 -21.79 21.07 -14.41
C LEU A 792 -21.86 20.37 -13.05
N PHE A 793 -20.73 19.87 -12.52
CA PHE A 793 -20.71 19.20 -11.22
C PHE A 793 -21.03 20.10 -10.05
N GLU A 794 -20.62 21.37 -10.09
CA GLU A 794 -20.89 22.30 -8.99
C GLU A 794 -22.37 22.71 -8.98
N ASP A 795 -22.98 22.97 -10.15
CA ASP A 795 -24.43 23.19 -10.25
C ASP A 795 -25.25 21.94 -9.89
N PHE A 796 -24.82 20.75 -10.33
CA PHE A 796 -25.40 19.47 -9.91
C PHE A 796 -25.35 19.33 -8.39
N SER A 797 -24.21 19.60 -7.77
CA SER A 797 -24.02 19.50 -6.30
C SER A 797 -24.89 20.46 -5.50
N GLN A 798 -25.27 21.61 -6.08
CA GLN A 798 -26.13 22.60 -5.42
C GLN A 798 -27.62 22.26 -5.54
N HIS A 799 -28.02 21.52 -6.58
CA HIS A 799 -29.40 21.13 -6.83
C HIS A 799 -29.72 19.69 -6.38
N HIS A 800 -28.72 18.81 -6.28
CA HIS A 800 -28.86 17.44 -5.79
C HIS A 800 -28.95 17.41 -4.25
N PRO A 801 -30.01 16.82 -3.67
CA PRO A 801 -30.24 16.88 -2.23
C PRO A 801 -29.42 15.86 -1.42
N SER A 802 -29.51 16.01 -0.10
CA SER A 802 -28.93 15.10 0.90
C SER A 802 -29.41 13.63 0.73
N PRO A 803 -28.66 12.59 1.15
CA PRO A 803 -28.90 11.16 0.84
C PRO A 803 -30.19 10.50 1.36
N SER A 804 -31.22 11.27 1.72
CA SER A 804 -32.54 10.78 2.12
C SER A 804 -33.46 10.41 0.94
N GLU A 805 -33.12 10.79 -0.30
CA GLU A 805 -33.87 10.40 -1.51
C GLU A 805 -33.08 9.38 -2.33
N LEU A 806 -33.46 8.10 -2.25
CA LEU A 806 -32.80 6.96 -2.92
C LEU A 806 -33.09 6.88 -4.44
N ASN A 807 -33.06 8.01 -5.15
CA ASN A 807 -33.27 8.08 -6.59
C ASN A 807 -31.95 7.88 -7.35
N PRO A 808 -31.86 6.96 -8.32
CA PRO A 808 -30.64 6.78 -9.08
C PRO A 808 -30.36 7.96 -10.03
N VAL A 809 -29.07 8.21 -10.27
CA VAL A 809 -28.54 9.12 -11.29
C VAL A 809 -28.25 8.31 -12.56
N LEU A 810 -28.86 8.72 -13.67
CA LEU A 810 -28.61 8.13 -14.99
C LEU A 810 -27.57 8.97 -15.73
N LEU A 811 -26.45 8.35 -16.08
CA LEU A 811 -25.41 8.91 -16.95
C LEU A 811 -25.64 8.35 -18.36
N TYR A 812 -25.87 9.22 -19.33
CA TYR A 812 -26.21 8.84 -20.70
C TYR A 812 -25.21 9.44 -21.69
N SER A 813 -24.63 8.60 -22.56
CA SER A 813 -23.90 9.03 -23.74
C SER A 813 -24.49 8.38 -24.98
N ARG A 814 -24.50 9.10 -26.09
CA ARG A 814 -24.86 8.52 -27.39
C ARG A 814 -23.68 7.82 -28.07
N TRP A 815 -22.46 8.07 -27.60
CA TRP A 815 -21.24 7.61 -28.26
C TRP A 815 -20.63 6.41 -27.56
N GLU A 816 -20.15 6.59 -26.33
CA GLU A 816 -19.31 5.61 -25.66
C GLU A 816 -19.53 5.63 -24.14
N LEU A 817 -19.60 4.44 -23.53
CA LEU A 817 -19.77 4.28 -22.08
C LEU A 817 -18.56 4.81 -21.29
N ASN A 818 -17.41 4.96 -21.93
CA ASN A 818 -16.24 5.61 -21.38
C ASN A 818 -16.48 7.12 -21.05
N ARG A 819 -17.38 7.82 -21.77
CA ARG A 819 -17.77 9.20 -21.46
C ARG A 819 -18.56 9.26 -20.16
N CYS A 820 -19.46 8.28 -19.94
CA CYS A 820 -20.15 8.09 -18.67
C CYS A 820 -19.18 7.72 -17.54
N SER A 821 -18.13 6.93 -17.82
CA SER A 821 -17.12 6.58 -16.82
C SER A 821 -16.34 7.79 -16.30
N LEU A 822 -15.92 8.70 -17.19
CA LEU A 822 -15.23 9.94 -16.81
C LEU A 822 -16.09 10.78 -15.86
N ILE A 823 -17.36 10.95 -16.20
CA ILE A 823 -18.32 11.71 -15.37
C ILE A 823 -18.54 11.03 -14.02
N TYR A 824 -18.69 9.70 -13.98
CA TYR A 824 -18.83 8.95 -12.74
C TYR A 824 -17.60 9.05 -11.84
N ILE A 825 -16.40 8.85 -12.39
CA ILE A 825 -15.14 8.85 -11.63
C ILE A 825 -14.95 10.23 -10.99
N LEU A 826 -15.10 11.30 -11.76
CA LEU A 826 -14.92 12.65 -11.24
C LEU A 826 -16.00 13.06 -10.22
N LEU A 827 -17.25 12.60 -10.34
CA LEU A 827 -18.27 12.83 -9.31
C LEU A 827 -17.91 12.13 -7.99
N ASN A 828 -17.50 10.86 -8.04
CA ASN A 828 -17.11 10.11 -6.84
C ASN A 828 -15.83 10.67 -6.22
N GLU A 829 -14.85 11.10 -7.02
CA GLU A 829 -13.63 11.75 -6.52
C GLU A 829 -13.90 13.15 -5.94
N LYS A 830 -14.76 13.98 -6.56
CA LYS A 830 -15.14 15.29 -5.99
C LYS A 830 -15.84 15.14 -4.63
N ASP A 831 -16.67 14.11 -4.46
CA ASP A 831 -17.28 13.81 -3.15
C ASP A 831 -16.27 13.20 -2.15
N ARG A 832 -15.28 12.43 -2.61
CA ARG A 832 -14.16 11.94 -1.78
C ARG A 832 -13.28 13.10 -1.28
N ILE A 833 -12.90 14.04 -2.16
CA ILE A 833 -12.21 15.29 -1.81
C ILE A 833 -12.99 16.07 -0.75
N ARG A 834 -14.32 16.18 -0.88
CA ARG A 834 -15.18 16.93 0.05
C ARG A 834 -15.33 16.29 1.43
N ARG A 835 -15.29 14.95 1.54
CA ARG A 835 -15.42 14.23 2.82
C ARG A 835 -14.06 14.02 3.50
N ASP A 836 -13.10 13.54 2.74
CA ASP A 836 -11.89 12.86 3.22
C ASP A 836 -10.63 13.69 2.93
N GLY A 837 -10.68 14.53 1.87
CA GLY A 837 -9.58 15.37 1.41
C GLY A 837 -8.63 14.69 0.43
N GLU A 838 -8.96 13.47 0.00
CA GLU A 838 -8.10 12.51 -0.71
C GLU A 838 -8.57 12.25 -2.15
N ILE A 839 -7.64 11.93 -3.05
CA ILE A 839 -7.86 11.60 -4.48
C ILE A 839 -7.26 10.23 -4.81
N HIS A 840 -8.02 9.39 -5.53
CA HIS A 840 -7.86 7.93 -5.69
C HIS A 840 -8.14 7.45 -7.14
N VAL A 841 -7.92 8.29 -8.16
CA VAL A 841 -8.35 8.09 -9.56
C VAL A 841 -8.10 6.68 -10.11
N LEU A 842 -6.89 6.13 -9.91
CA LEU A 842 -6.48 4.82 -10.41
C LEU A 842 -7.41 3.69 -9.95
N ARG A 843 -7.89 3.70 -8.71
CA ARG A 843 -8.78 2.64 -8.20
C ARG A 843 -10.24 2.88 -8.53
N THR A 844 -10.73 4.12 -8.43
CA THR A 844 -12.09 4.45 -8.88
C THR A 844 -12.27 4.10 -10.36
N SER A 845 -11.19 4.21 -11.14
CA SER A 845 -11.05 3.68 -12.49
C SER A 845 -11.10 2.13 -12.51
N ALA A 846 -10.19 1.43 -11.81
CA ALA A 846 -10.15 -0.04 -11.78
C ALA A 846 -11.48 -0.70 -11.34
N GLU A 847 -12.16 -0.14 -10.34
CA GLU A 847 -13.45 -0.60 -9.81
C GLU A 847 -14.60 -0.50 -10.83
N MET A 848 -14.47 0.38 -11.84
CA MET A 848 -15.38 0.40 -12.99
C MET A 848 -14.99 -0.65 -14.03
N PHE A 849 -13.70 -0.79 -14.35
CA PHE A 849 -13.28 -1.60 -15.50
C PHE A 849 -13.36 -3.09 -15.22
N GLY A 850 -13.21 -3.50 -13.95
CA GLY A 850 -13.56 -4.84 -13.48
C GLY A 850 -15.06 -5.18 -13.55
N ARG A 851 -15.93 -4.22 -13.91
CA ARG A 851 -17.37 -4.45 -14.19
C ARG A 851 -17.70 -4.50 -15.67
N SER A 852 -16.96 -3.77 -16.51
CA SER A 852 -17.04 -3.86 -17.96
C SER A 852 -15.86 -3.16 -18.64
N ARG A 853 -15.28 -3.83 -19.65
CA ARG A 853 -14.29 -3.24 -20.56
C ARG A 853 -14.83 -1.98 -21.29
N ALA A 854 -16.14 -1.85 -21.50
CA ALA A 854 -16.73 -0.69 -22.17
C ALA A 854 -16.68 0.61 -21.34
N LEU A 855 -16.42 0.51 -20.04
CA LEU A 855 -16.22 1.66 -19.15
C LEU A 855 -14.76 2.15 -19.13
N LEU A 856 -13.82 1.46 -19.79
CA LEU A 856 -12.41 1.84 -19.82
C LEU A 856 -12.24 3.16 -20.64
N PRO A 857 -11.76 4.26 -20.05
CA PRO A 857 -11.38 5.46 -20.77
C PRO A 857 -10.23 5.16 -21.74
N THR A 858 -10.14 5.95 -22.81
CA THR A 858 -8.88 6.06 -23.57
C THR A 858 -7.81 6.70 -22.68
N PHE A 859 -6.54 6.63 -23.08
CA PHE A 859 -5.49 7.34 -22.34
C PHE A 859 -5.77 8.84 -22.24
N LYS A 860 -6.30 9.47 -23.30
CA LYS A 860 -6.64 10.91 -23.27
C LYS A 860 -7.77 11.22 -22.30
N LEU A 861 -8.78 10.35 -22.18
CA LEU A 861 -9.83 10.48 -21.18
C LEU A 861 -9.28 10.29 -19.76
N TYR A 862 -8.33 9.37 -19.58
CA TYR A 862 -7.67 9.13 -18.30
C TYR A 862 -6.84 10.35 -17.86
N ASP A 863 -6.00 10.88 -18.75
CA ASP A 863 -5.27 12.13 -18.61
C ASP A 863 -6.20 13.34 -18.33
N PHE A 864 -7.30 13.47 -19.07
CA PHE A 864 -8.28 14.54 -18.87
C PHE A 864 -8.92 14.50 -17.47
N MET A 865 -9.14 13.32 -16.87
CA MET A 865 -9.62 13.23 -15.49
C MET A 865 -8.63 13.85 -14.48
N TYR A 866 -7.33 13.58 -14.64
CA TYR A 866 -6.32 14.21 -13.78
C TYR A 866 -6.26 15.74 -14.01
N LYS A 867 -6.48 16.21 -15.25
CA LYS A 867 -6.57 17.65 -15.58
C LYS A 867 -7.80 18.33 -14.96
N CYS A 868 -8.95 17.66 -14.89
CA CYS A 868 -10.11 18.11 -14.11
C CYS A 868 -9.80 18.23 -12.61
N LEU A 869 -9.14 17.23 -12.04
CA LEU A 869 -8.80 17.22 -10.62
C LEU A 869 -7.73 18.25 -10.27
N LEU A 870 -6.80 18.55 -11.20
CA LEU A 870 -5.85 19.66 -11.05
C LEU A 870 -6.54 21.02 -11.00
N ALA A 871 -7.50 21.27 -11.90
CA ALA A 871 -8.24 22.54 -11.93
C ALA A 871 -9.12 22.72 -10.67
N ASP A 872 -9.73 21.65 -10.15
CA ASP A 872 -10.47 21.67 -8.88
C ASP A 872 -9.52 21.92 -7.68
N ALA A 873 -8.34 21.28 -7.66
CA ALA A 873 -7.32 21.44 -6.63
C ALA A 873 -6.77 22.88 -6.53
N LEU A 874 -6.56 23.53 -7.68
CA LEU A 874 -6.04 24.89 -7.77
C LEU A 874 -7.11 25.97 -7.49
N GLN A 875 -8.39 25.61 -7.47
CA GLN A 875 -9.54 26.51 -7.27
C GLN A 875 -9.68 27.63 -8.33
N ASP A 876 -8.97 27.53 -9.46
CA ASP A 876 -8.91 28.59 -10.47
C ASP A 876 -9.92 28.36 -11.60
N PHE A 877 -11.18 28.70 -11.31
CA PHE A 877 -12.34 28.47 -12.19
C PHE A 877 -12.42 29.43 -13.40
N THR A 878 -11.30 29.89 -13.96
CA THR A 878 -11.29 30.82 -15.09
C THR A 878 -10.56 30.26 -16.32
N TYR A 879 -11.22 30.38 -17.48
CA TYR A 879 -10.73 29.87 -18.77
C TYR A 879 -9.37 30.46 -19.17
N GLU A 880 -9.12 31.74 -18.83
CA GLU A 880 -7.86 32.43 -19.12
C GLU A 880 -6.70 31.93 -18.25
N ASN A 881 -6.90 31.71 -16.95
CA ASN A 881 -5.83 31.21 -16.05
C ASN A 881 -5.53 29.73 -16.28
N THR A 882 -6.55 28.88 -16.46
CA THR A 882 -6.35 27.43 -16.61
C THR A 882 -5.46 27.12 -17.82
N GLY A 883 -5.65 27.84 -18.93
CA GLY A 883 -4.83 27.71 -20.15
C GLY A 883 -3.42 28.31 -20.06
N LEU A 884 -3.15 29.18 -19.07
CA LEU A 884 -1.82 29.69 -18.76
C LEU A 884 -1.06 28.75 -17.83
N ILE A 885 -1.68 28.32 -16.73
CA ILE A 885 -1.07 27.42 -15.74
C ILE A 885 -0.72 26.06 -16.38
N MET A 886 -1.60 25.52 -17.22
CA MET A 886 -1.34 24.31 -18.01
C MET A 886 -0.19 24.47 -19.03
N ARG A 887 0.29 25.70 -19.27
CA ARG A 887 1.40 26.04 -20.17
C ARG A 887 2.71 26.38 -19.45
N GLU A 888 2.68 26.40 -18.11
CA GLU A 888 3.87 26.48 -17.24
C GLU A 888 4.14 25.13 -16.54
N ILE A 889 3.19 24.19 -16.57
CA ILE A 889 3.28 22.83 -16.02
C ILE A 889 3.58 21.77 -17.10
N LEU A 890 3.23 22.04 -18.37
CA LEU A 890 3.58 21.25 -19.57
C LEU A 890 4.70 21.95 -20.36
#